data_AF-A0A955XT59-F1
#
_entry.id   AF-A0A955XT59-F1
#
_cell.length_a   1.000
_cell.length_b   1.000
_cell.length_c   1.000
_cell.angle_alpha   90.00
_cell.angle_beta   90.00
_cell.angle_gamma   90.00
#
_symmetry.space_group_name_H-M   'P 1'
#
loop_
_entity.id
_entity.type
_entity.pdbx_description
1 polymer ?
#
loop_
_entity_poly.entity_id
_entity_poly.type
_entity_poly.pdbx_seq_one_letter_code
_entity_poly.pdbx_strand_id
1 'polypeptide(L)'
;SEETINLLGWRIADDDELAGSVALPDVILEPGQSVVFFADNQPGQGELHLPFGLSAGGEMVTLWSPRSEVVDQQSFPKSESNDAFARFPDGQGTLTRCRWASAGLPNGSSCEPVERSGPSSEPFLPYDWPPAWGEPTGPLVLNELALRPDGSGERFVEVYNSSQTDLSLASFRLTLAPLAPSDPLPGPLAGTNPPWPQETLAPGAHLQVPITSEQIGQISATEAFEGSVMLWRNGDSLPLDELQFMYWPVGAQLARQPDATGYAVFCSEASPGAANASCAPLQSRPIGDRLHAIRTPGDFEALAEGGTSVDSQAVKFVIDYGHGGTVHLLRSVEWDLHYTFIRNQVWLQTPLDRCDPAQDSMFNAGWRAFSREEYYCGYAAPAADYECLDSERDFMLGTLVFHPGTGLQTVEFATGDRLSSTQMRRTFFDLMARLPNPTDWALRPQSDPHTDRIRAIEGTVPAVPTDAPFEGIVVQPMNPGVAYGRLAFVPADELDDAAVGYQTIVITDDVPLDIPLLAGLITELPQTPLSHVNILSRNRGTPNLSLRDARNDSRLEPLIGELVRFEVLPSGFTIRAATPEEVDQNGHPGPGPDDVLEPRIDLERHGILQVSDVSLEDLPSVGAKAAQLGELANIDWTGTGACVGRSFAETPSNGIVVPVAYYAEHFEASGAAARLAELRDSAEFRSDPEVRSEGLEEVRDLIGSYPVDDALIEALEDEILSRFGGARLRFRSSSNTEDLPGFSGAGLYQSTSAAVGDPDLAIDDALRDVWASLWFLRAYDEREYFYVDQDLVAMAVLIHPAYLSESANGVGISRNILDGTRGDIYYMNVQLGEASVANPAPGITTEQFLYRWGRDPRVAHLGYSSFSPSQAILDDARAEHVACALRTIHNHFRPLLGADDQWFAMDIEFKFVGDDGQDLVVKQARPYSFGNAEVPADCREF
;
A
#
# COMPACT_ATOMS: atom_id res chain seq x y z
N SER A 1 -10.60 22.36 -30.12
CA SER A 1 -10.24 22.98 -31.41
C SER A 1 -9.78 21.87 -32.35
N GLU A 2 -10.06 21.97 -33.65
CA GLU A 2 -9.49 21.08 -34.68
C GLU A 2 -8.11 21.56 -35.17
N GLU A 3 -7.68 22.74 -34.73
CA GLU A 3 -6.38 23.35 -35.05
C GLU A 3 -5.54 23.49 -33.78
N THR A 4 -4.22 23.40 -33.93
CA THR A 4 -3.23 23.68 -32.88
C THR A 4 -3.39 25.12 -32.37
N ILE A 5 -3.43 25.31 -31.06
CA ILE A 5 -3.57 26.62 -30.40
C ILE A 5 -2.31 26.90 -29.58
N ASN A 6 -1.74 28.09 -29.75
CA ASN A 6 -0.77 28.64 -28.81
C ASN A 6 -1.49 29.61 -27.86
N LEU A 7 -1.30 29.41 -26.53
CA LEU A 7 -1.91 30.23 -25.47
C LEU A 7 -1.24 31.60 -25.28
N LEU A 8 -0.14 31.89 -25.97
CA LEU A 8 0.52 33.18 -25.93
C LEU A 8 -0.44 34.32 -26.32
N GLY A 9 -0.63 35.25 -25.38
CA GLY A 9 -1.50 36.42 -25.54
C GLY A 9 -2.95 36.19 -25.14
N TRP A 10 -3.36 34.95 -24.86
CA TRP A 10 -4.64 34.68 -24.20
C TRP A 10 -4.61 35.19 -22.75
N ARG A 11 -5.80 35.46 -22.18
CA ARG A 11 -5.91 35.98 -20.82
C ARG A 11 -7.04 35.31 -20.04
N ILE A 12 -6.88 35.19 -18.73
CA ILE A 12 -7.88 34.60 -17.81
C ILE A 12 -8.07 35.47 -16.55
N ALA A 13 -9.27 35.48 -15.97
CA ALA A 13 -9.59 36.16 -14.71
C ALA A 13 -10.70 35.42 -13.95
N ASP A 14 -10.81 35.70 -12.66
CA ASP A 14 -11.91 35.35 -11.74
C ASP A 14 -13.08 36.35 -11.78
N ASP A 15 -13.09 37.27 -12.74
CA ASP A 15 -14.15 38.25 -12.97
C ASP A 15 -14.48 38.40 -14.47
N ASP A 16 -15.29 39.41 -14.83
CA ASP A 16 -15.59 39.78 -16.21
C ASP A 16 -14.75 40.96 -16.74
N GLU A 17 -13.73 41.39 -16.00
CA GLU A 17 -12.91 42.56 -16.30
C GLU A 17 -11.56 42.19 -16.93
N LEU A 18 -11.41 42.49 -18.22
CA LEU A 18 -10.13 42.32 -18.94
C LEU A 18 -8.96 43.06 -18.27
N ALA A 19 -9.22 44.17 -17.58
CA ALA A 19 -8.18 44.97 -16.93
C ALA A 19 -7.47 44.23 -15.77
N GLY A 20 -8.19 43.34 -15.07
CA GLY A 20 -7.67 42.49 -13.99
C GLY A 20 -7.11 41.15 -14.46
N SER A 21 -7.43 40.74 -15.69
CA SER A 21 -7.01 39.45 -16.24
C SER A 21 -5.49 39.24 -16.32
N VAL A 22 -5.08 37.97 -16.30
CA VAL A 22 -3.70 37.49 -16.29
C VAL A 22 -3.37 36.89 -17.66
N ALA A 23 -2.17 37.15 -18.19
CA ALA A 23 -1.74 36.54 -19.45
C ALA A 23 -1.35 35.07 -19.25
N LEU A 24 -1.78 34.20 -20.15
CA LEU A 24 -1.41 32.78 -20.15
C LEU A 24 0.00 32.56 -20.74
N PRO A 25 0.70 31.49 -20.33
CA PRO A 25 2.05 31.16 -20.81
C PRO A 25 2.10 30.68 -22.27
N ASP A 26 3.31 30.57 -22.82
CA ASP A 26 3.58 30.08 -24.18
C ASP A 26 3.47 28.54 -24.25
N VAL A 27 2.23 28.05 -24.08
CA VAL A 27 1.89 26.63 -24.16
C VAL A 27 1.19 26.35 -25.48
N ILE A 28 1.66 25.31 -26.19
CA ILE A 28 1.08 24.84 -27.44
C ILE A 28 0.21 23.62 -27.16
N LEU A 29 -1.06 23.72 -27.55
CA LEU A 29 -2.05 22.64 -27.47
C LEU A 29 -2.35 22.13 -28.87
N GLU A 30 -2.09 20.85 -29.13
CA GLU A 30 -2.58 20.16 -30.33
C GLU A 30 -4.11 19.94 -30.26
N PRO A 31 -4.78 19.65 -31.40
CA PRO A 31 -6.21 19.35 -31.40
C PRO A 31 -6.58 18.27 -30.38
N GLY A 32 -7.51 18.61 -29.47
CA GLY A 32 -7.97 17.71 -28.40
C GLY A 32 -7.12 17.68 -27.13
N GLN A 33 -5.99 18.41 -27.07
CA GLN A 33 -5.20 18.53 -25.84
C GLN A 33 -5.77 19.57 -24.86
N SER A 34 -5.47 19.38 -23.58
CA SER A 34 -5.81 20.29 -22.49
C SER A 34 -4.57 20.63 -21.66
N VAL A 35 -4.67 21.70 -20.87
CA VAL A 35 -3.66 22.10 -19.86
C VAL A 35 -4.39 22.45 -18.57
N VAL A 36 -3.75 22.16 -17.44
CA VAL A 36 -4.27 22.48 -16.10
C VAL A 36 -3.62 23.77 -15.61
N PHE A 37 -4.46 24.72 -15.15
CA PHE A 37 -4.03 25.91 -14.42
C PHE A 37 -4.48 25.81 -12.97
N PHE A 38 -3.63 26.20 -12.04
CA PHE A 38 -3.91 26.20 -10.60
C PHE A 38 -4.35 27.62 -10.18
N ALA A 39 -5.62 27.79 -9.81
CA ALA A 39 -6.15 29.04 -9.29
C ALA A 39 -5.99 29.08 -7.76
N ASP A 40 -4.76 29.25 -7.30
CA ASP A 40 -4.37 29.16 -5.89
C ASP A 40 -3.77 30.45 -5.32
N ASN A 41 -3.69 31.50 -6.14
CA ASN A 41 -3.00 32.75 -5.82
C ASN A 41 -1.49 32.59 -5.56
N GLN A 42 -0.84 31.63 -6.22
CA GLN A 42 0.58 31.29 -5.99
C GLN A 42 1.41 31.29 -7.28
N PRO A 43 1.50 32.43 -8.00
CA PRO A 43 2.17 32.51 -9.30
C PRO A 43 3.69 32.24 -9.23
N GLY A 44 4.26 32.19 -8.02
CA GLY A 44 5.66 31.79 -7.79
C GLY A 44 5.92 30.30 -7.98
N GLN A 45 4.89 29.44 -7.92
CA GLN A 45 5.06 27.99 -8.10
C GLN A 45 5.34 27.57 -9.54
N GLY A 46 5.03 28.44 -10.51
CA GLY A 46 5.28 28.18 -11.93
C GLY A 46 4.30 28.92 -12.83
N GLU A 47 4.56 28.87 -14.13
CA GLU A 47 3.78 29.60 -15.12
C GLU A 47 2.32 29.10 -15.29
N LEU A 48 2.00 27.94 -14.72
CA LEU A 48 0.65 27.37 -14.68
C LEU A 48 -0.14 27.76 -13.41
N HIS A 49 0.46 28.48 -12.47
CA HIS A 49 -0.22 28.96 -11.26
C HIS A 49 -0.68 30.41 -11.43
N LEU A 50 -1.94 30.67 -11.12
CA LEU A 50 -2.58 31.95 -11.33
C LEU A 50 -2.43 32.85 -10.08
N PRO A 51 -2.29 34.17 -10.25
CA PRO A 51 -2.18 35.15 -9.17
C PRO A 51 -3.53 35.50 -8.52
N PHE A 52 -4.47 34.56 -8.53
CA PHE A 52 -5.76 34.64 -7.86
C PHE A 52 -6.24 33.24 -7.50
N GLY A 53 -7.17 33.16 -6.54
CA GLY A 53 -7.85 31.92 -6.15
C GLY A 53 -9.36 32.09 -6.25
N LEU A 54 -10.08 30.98 -6.42
CA LEU A 54 -11.53 31.02 -6.63
C LEU A 54 -12.30 30.96 -5.31
N SER A 55 -13.32 31.82 -5.17
CA SER A 55 -14.16 31.88 -3.98
C SER A 55 -15.07 30.65 -3.82
N ALA A 56 -15.03 30.02 -2.63
CA ALA A 56 -15.97 28.95 -2.27
C ALA A 56 -17.44 29.42 -2.23
N GLY A 57 -17.68 30.73 -2.13
CA GLY A 57 -19.01 31.34 -2.21
C GLY A 57 -19.64 31.33 -3.61
N GLY A 58 -18.88 30.94 -4.63
CA GLY A 58 -19.25 31.01 -6.04
C GLY A 58 -18.74 32.29 -6.69
N GLU A 59 -18.25 32.17 -7.93
CA GLU A 59 -17.60 33.26 -8.66
C GLU A 59 -17.74 33.04 -10.18
N MET A 60 -17.04 33.85 -10.97
CA MET A 60 -16.97 33.77 -12.42
C MET A 60 -15.55 33.46 -12.86
N VAL A 61 -15.39 32.82 -14.02
CA VAL A 61 -14.09 32.68 -14.69
C VAL A 61 -14.28 33.05 -16.16
N THR A 62 -13.46 33.98 -16.65
CA THR A 62 -13.54 34.46 -18.03
C THR A 62 -12.21 34.24 -18.76
N LEU A 63 -12.30 33.75 -20.00
CA LEU A 63 -11.16 33.51 -20.90
C LEU A 63 -11.28 34.43 -22.13
N TRP A 64 -10.21 35.16 -22.45
CA TRP A 64 -10.12 36.04 -23.60
C TRP A 64 -9.07 35.56 -24.62
N SER A 65 -9.36 35.82 -25.89
CA SER A 65 -8.43 35.60 -27.00
C SER A 65 -7.31 36.65 -27.01
N PRO A 66 -6.23 36.45 -27.81
CA PRO A 66 -5.20 37.48 -28.02
C PRO A 66 -5.70 38.78 -28.63
N ARG A 67 -6.94 38.83 -29.13
CA ARG A 67 -7.60 40.03 -29.65
C ARG A 67 -8.52 40.69 -28.61
N SER A 68 -8.44 40.26 -27.36
CA SER A 68 -9.26 40.77 -26.25
C SER A 68 -10.76 40.51 -26.41
N GLU A 69 -11.13 39.47 -27.16
CA GLU A 69 -12.52 39.02 -27.29
C GLU A 69 -12.78 37.91 -26.26
N VAL A 70 -13.90 37.99 -25.53
CA VAL A 70 -14.33 36.90 -24.62
C VAL A 70 -14.59 35.64 -25.45
N VAL A 71 -13.86 34.57 -25.16
CA VAL A 71 -13.98 33.27 -25.81
C VAL A 71 -14.88 32.35 -25.00
N ASP A 72 -14.73 32.35 -23.68
CA ASP A 72 -15.57 31.61 -22.76
C ASP A 72 -15.72 32.37 -21.45
N GLN A 73 -16.87 32.20 -20.81
CA GLN A 73 -17.19 32.81 -19.52
C GLN A 73 -18.14 31.88 -18.77
N GLN A 74 -17.74 31.43 -17.58
CA GLN A 74 -18.50 30.49 -16.76
C GLN A 74 -18.67 31.02 -15.35
N SER A 75 -19.85 30.84 -14.78
CA SER A 75 -20.09 31.08 -13.35
C SER A 75 -20.37 29.74 -12.69
N PHE A 76 -19.80 29.56 -11.50
CA PHE A 76 -20.03 28.40 -10.66
C PHE A 76 -20.69 28.86 -9.33
N PRO A 77 -21.60 28.06 -8.77
CA PRO A 77 -22.27 28.37 -7.52
C PRO A 77 -21.32 28.20 -6.32
N LYS A 78 -21.84 28.49 -5.12
CA LYS A 78 -21.19 28.05 -3.87
C LYS A 78 -20.79 26.57 -3.99
N SER A 79 -19.53 26.29 -3.70
CA SER A 79 -18.93 24.97 -3.86
C SER A 79 -18.42 24.46 -2.52
N GLU A 80 -18.49 23.15 -2.34
CA GLU A 80 -17.99 22.44 -1.18
C GLU A 80 -16.59 21.85 -1.46
N SER A 81 -15.96 21.31 -0.43
CA SER A 81 -14.67 20.62 -0.62
C SER A 81 -14.86 19.44 -1.57
N ASN A 82 -13.89 19.24 -2.47
CA ASN A 82 -13.89 18.18 -3.50
C ASN A 82 -14.95 18.30 -4.61
N ASP A 83 -15.64 19.44 -4.73
CA ASP A 83 -16.47 19.69 -5.90
C ASP A 83 -15.64 19.86 -7.17
N ALA A 84 -16.04 19.17 -8.24
CA ALA A 84 -15.56 19.42 -9.58
C ALA A 84 -16.68 19.93 -10.48
N PHE A 85 -16.31 20.62 -11.55
CA PHE A 85 -17.23 21.13 -12.56
C PHE A 85 -16.68 20.79 -13.94
N ALA A 86 -17.49 20.13 -14.75
CA ALA A 86 -17.05 19.58 -16.04
C ALA A 86 -18.10 19.80 -17.14
N ARG A 87 -17.63 19.69 -18.38
CA ARG A 87 -18.42 19.81 -19.61
C ARG A 87 -18.58 18.44 -20.27
N PHE A 88 -19.82 18.09 -20.63
CA PHE A 88 -20.16 16.82 -21.26
C PHE A 88 -21.00 17.04 -22.53
N PRO A 89 -20.61 16.45 -23.69
CA PRO A 89 -19.34 15.76 -23.95
C PRO A 89 -18.11 16.67 -23.79
N ASP A 90 -16.91 16.10 -23.74
CA ASP A 90 -15.66 16.83 -23.51
C ASP A 90 -15.54 18.15 -24.30
N GLY A 91 -15.21 19.23 -23.59
CA GLY A 91 -15.14 20.60 -24.13
C GLY A 91 -16.46 21.20 -24.65
N GLN A 92 -17.61 20.52 -24.47
CA GLN A 92 -18.92 20.91 -25.03
C GLN A 92 -20.03 20.94 -23.97
N GLY A 93 -21.14 21.61 -24.29
CA GLY A 93 -22.27 21.75 -23.36
C GLY A 93 -22.01 22.77 -22.25
N THR A 94 -22.85 22.80 -21.23
CA THR A 94 -22.71 23.72 -20.08
C THR A 94 -21.87 23.12 -18.97
N LEU A 95 -21.14 23.96 -18.24
CA LEU A 95 -20.42 23.53 -17.05
C LEU A 95 -21.43 22.97 -16.03
N THR A 96 -21.22 21.74 -15.59
CA THR A 96 -22.13 21.01 -14.69
C THR A 96 -21.32 20.48 -13.51
N ARG A 97 -21.88 20.55 -12.28
CA ARG A 97 -21.26 19.94 -11.10
C ARG A 97 -21.04 18.46 -11.41
N CYS A 98 -19.80 18.02 -11.28
CA CYS A 98 -19.40 16.64 -11.46
C CYS A 98 -18.64 16.20 -10.22
N ARG A 99 -18.91 14.98 -9.81
CA ARG A 99 -18.23 14.36 -8.68
C ARG A 99 -16.77 14.01 -8.99
N TRP A 100 -16.48 13.67 -10.24
CA TRP A 100 -15.18 13.19 -10.68
C TRP A 100 -14.37 14.30 -11.32
N ALA A 101 -13.21 14.60 -10.72
CA ALA A 101 -12.22 15.47 -11.34
C ALA A 101 -11.44 14.70 -12.42
N SER A 102 -11.24 15.35 -13.56
CA SER A 102 -10.58 14.82 -14.76
C SER A 102 -9.36 15.68 -15.14
N ALA A 103 -8.61 16.19 -14.15
CA ALA A 103 -7.50 17.10 -14.38
C ALA A 103 -6.48 16.50 -15.38
N GLY A 104 -6.24 17.21 -16.49
CA GLY A 104 -5.33 16.76 -17.56
C GLY A 104 -5.88 15.64 -18.46
N LEU A 105 -7.15 15.25 -18.29
CA LEU A 105 -7.82 14.19 -19.05
C LEU A 105 -9.08 14.74 -19.75
N PRO A 106 -9.57 14.07 -20.81
CA PRO A 106 -10.88 14.38 -21.38
C PRO A 106 -12.00 14.12 -20.36
N ASN A 107 -13.01 14.98 -20.30
CA ASN A 107 -14.16 14.80 -19.40
C ASN A 107 -15.06 13.60 -19.78
N GLY A 108 -14.94 13.07 -21.01
CA GLY A 108 -15.79 11.99 -21.49
C GLY A 108 -17.20 12.45 -21.94
N SER A 109 -18.17 11.54 -21.91
CA SER A 109 -19.56 11.79 -22.36
C SER A 109 -20.57 12.06 -21.25
N SER A 110 -20.20 11.78 -20.00
CA SER A 110 -21.03 11.91 -18.79
C SER A 110 -20.14 12.03 -17.56
N CYS A 111 -20.70 12.44 -16.42
CA CYS A 111 -19.98 12.53 -15.16
C CYS A 111 -19.75 11.13 -14.55
N GLU A 112 -18.84 10.38 -15.16
CA GLU A 112 -18.39 9.04 -14.76
C GLU A 112 -16.87 9.07 -14.51
N PRO A 113 -16.32 8.12 -13.73
CA PRO A 113 -14.88 8.00 -13.55
C PRO A 113 -14.17 7.89 -14.90
N VAL A 114 -13.16 8.73 -15.12
CA VAL A 114 -12.30 8.65 -16.31
C VAL A 114 -11.15 7.70 -16.00
N GLU A 115 -11.05 6.59 -16.72
CA GLU A 115 -9.92 5.66 -16.60
C GLU A 115 -8.61 6.32 -17.04
N ARG A 116 -7.55 6.13 -16.28
CA ARG A 116 -6.24 6.68 -16.59
C ARG A 116 -5.44 5.74 -17.44
N SER A 117 -4.78 6.30 -18.45
CA SER A 117 -3.63 5.66 -19.09
C SER A 117 -2.41 6.58 -19.06
N GLY A 118 -1.38 6.21 -18.30
CA GLY A 118 -0.04 6.78 -18.36
C GLY A 118 0.93 5.83 -19.08
N PRO A 119 2.17 6.23 -19.38
CA PRO A 119 3.14 5.36 -20.07
C PRO A 119 3.44 4.06 -19.30
N SER A 120 3.36 4.09 -17.96
CA SER A 120 3.50 2.91 -17.09
C SER A 120 2.29 1.98 -17.09
N SER A 121 1.16 2.43 -17.66
CA SER A 121 -0.11 1.70 -17.77
C SER A 121 -0.46 1.34 -19.22
N GLU A 122 0.39 1.70 -20.19
CA GLU A 122 0.16 1.31 -21.59
C GLU A 122 0.24 -0.23 -21.70
N PRO A 123 -0.74 -0.90 -22.32
CA PRO A 123 -0.72 -2.35 -22.43
C PRO A 123 0.47 -2.83 -23.28
N PHE A 124 1.01 -4.01 -22.95
CA PHE A 124 2.01 -4.70 -23.77
C PHE A 124 1.35 -5.38 -24.98
N LEU A 125 2.12 -5.57 -26.07
CA LEU A 125 1.64 -6.39 -27.18
C LEU A 125 1.28 -7.80 -26.68
N PRO A 126 0.11 -8.34 -27.07
CA PRO A 126 -0.34 -9.64 -26.61
C PRO A 126 0.61 -10.74 -27.09
N TYR A 127 0.78 -11.76 -26.25
CA TYR A 127 1.53 -12.96 -26.59
C TYR A 127 0.56 -14.11 -26.92
N ASP A 128 0.72 -14.66 -28.12
CA ASP A 128 -0.04 -15.83 -28.55
C ASP A 128 0.65 -17.12 -28.07
N TRP A 129 0.11 -17.73 -27.02
CA TRP A 129 0.58 -19.04 -26.56
C TRP A 129 0.45 -20.09 -27.68
N PRO A 130 1.46 -20.96 -27.87
CA PRO A 130 1.32 -22.08 -28.79
C PRO A 130 0.23 -23.04 -28.28
N PRO A 131 -0.55 -23.69 -29.17
CA PRO A 131 -1.62 -24.61 -28.77
C PRO A 131 -1.17 -25.79 -27.87
N ALA A 132 0.11 -26.12 -27.91
CA ALA A 132 0.76 -27.16 -27.13
C ALA A 132 2.06 -26.58 -26.56
N TRP A 133 2.06 -26.20 -25.28
CA TRP A 133 3.22 -25.63 -24.60
C TRP A 133 3.76 -26.61 -23.54
N GLY A 134 5.08 -26.79 -23.49
CA GLY A 134 5.73 -27.65 -22.49
C GLY A 134 5.52 -29.15 -22.70
N GLU A 135 4.91 -29.57 -23.81
CA GLU A 135 4.75 -30.99 -24.13
C GLU A 135 6.11 -31.65 -24.37
N PRO A 136 6.37 -32.84 -23.81
CA PRO A 136 7.58 -33.61 -24.12
C PRO A 136 7.69 -33.86 -25.63
N THR A 137 8.84 -33.55 -26.21
CA THR A 137 9.06 -33.63 -27.66
C THR A 137 9.67 -34.96 -28.13
N GLY A 138 10.09 -35.80 -27.19
CA GLY A 138 10.67 -37.12 -27.46
C GLY A 138 9.61 -38.16 -27.86
N PRO A 139 10.01 -39.24 -28.58
CA PRO A 139 9.10 -40.31 -28.99
C PRO A 139 8.70 -41.26 -27.83
N LEU A 140 9.34 -41.11 -26.67
CA LEU A 140 9.08 -41.84 -25.44
C LEU A 140 9.09 -40.82 -24.30
N VAL A 141 8.09 -40.87 -23.44
CA VAL A 141 7.85 -39.87 -22.39
C VAL A 141 7.56 -40.55 -21.06
N LEU A 142 7.84 -39.87 -19.94
CA LEU A 142 7.43 -40.31 -18.62
C LEU A 142 5.93 -40.00 -18.45
N ASN A 143 5.12 -40.99 -18.08
CA ASN A 143 3.67 -40.83 -18.01
C ASN A 143 3.09 -40.88 -16.59
N GLU A 144 3.46 -41.89 -15.81
CA GLU A 144 2.97 -42.10 -14.45
C GLU A 144 4.07 -42.72 -13.59
N LEU A 145 4.28 -42.20 -12.38
CA LEU A 145 5.31 -42.67 -11.45
C LEU A 145 4.65 -43.00 -10.12
N ALA A 146 4.87 -44.22 -9.61
CA ALA A 146 4.44 -44.64 -8.27
C ALA A 146 5.66 -45.12 -7.47
N LEU A 147 6.28 -44.21 -6.69
CA LEU A 147 7.53 -44.52 -5.98
C LEU A 147 7.32 -44.80 -4.48
N ARG A 148 6.18 -44.38 -3.91
CA ARG A 148 5.88 -44.49 -2.48
C ARG A 148 4.47 -45.06 -2.21
N PRO A 149 4.19 -46.31 -2.63
CA PRO A 149 2.87 -46.92 -2.46
C PRO A 149 2.52 -47.15 -0.97
N ASP A 150 1.22 -47.23 -0.67
CA ASP A 150 0.74 -47.68 0.63
C ASP A 150 0.79 -49.22 0.73
N GLY A 151 1.20 -49.73 1.88
CA GLY A 151 1.28 -51.17 2.15
C GLY A 151 2.17 -51.95 1.15
N SER A 152 1.57 -52.97 0.52
CA SER A 152 2.25 -53.87 -0.44
C SER A 152 2.09 -53.45 -1.89
N GLY A 153 1.72 -52.20 -2.18
CA GLY A 153 1.60 -51.72 -3.56
C GLY A 153 2.93 -51.81 -4.33
N GLU A 154 2.83 -51.96 -5.65
CA GLU A 154 3.99 -52.04 -6.54
C GLU A 154 4.57 -50.66 -6.82
N ARG A 155 5.90 -50.57 -6.91
CA ARG A 155 6.59 -49.35 -7.34
C ARG A 155 6.93 -49.45 -8.82
N PHE A 156 6.62 -48.42 -9.58
CA PHE A 156 6.92 -48.40 -11.01
C PHE A 156 7.17 -46.99 -11.52
N VAL A 157 7.86 -46.93 -12.66
CA VAL A 157 7.85 -45.78 -13.57
C VAL A 157 7.23 -46.24 -14.88
N GLU A 158 6.19 -45.57 -15.31
CA GLU A 158 5.52 -45.82 -16.57
C GLU A 158 6.04 -44.89 -17.66
N VAL A 159 6.37 -45.47 -18.82
CA VAL A 159 6.71 -44.74 -20.04
C VAL A 159 5.66 -44.96 -21.12
N TYR A 160 5.46 -43.94 -21.95
CA TYR A 160 4.46 -43.93 -23.02
C TYR A 160 5.11 -43.64 -24.38
N ASN A 161 4.74 -44.40 -25.41
CA ASN A 161 5.16 -44.11 -26.78
C ASN A 161 4.25 -43.04 -27.41
N SER A 162 4.72 -41.80 -27.38
CA SER A 162 4.05 -40.63 -27.97
C SER A 162 4.21 -40.54 -29.49
N SER A 163 5.01 -41.41 -30.11
CA SER A 163 5.23 -41.42 -31.55
C SER A 163 4.12 -42.16 -32.30
N GLN A 164 4.06 -41.93 -33.61
CA GLN A 164 3.14 -42.63 -34.51
C GLN A 164 3.70 -43.96 -35.04
N THR A 165 4.82 -44.45 -34.47
CA THR A 165 5.52 -45.66 -34.93
C THR A 165 5.93 -46.58 -33.78
N ASP A 166 6.11 -47.86 -34.07
CA ASP A 166 6.71 -48.82 -33.13
C ASP A 166 8.11 -48.35 -32.70
N LEU A 167 8.36 -48.32 -31.39
CA LEU A 167 9.59 -47.80 -30.82
C LEU A 167 10.41 -48.89 -30.13
N SER A 168 11.64 -49.12 -30.58
CA SER A 168 12.56 -50.04 -29.89
C SER A 168 13.15 -49.39 -28.64
N LEU A 169 12.95 -50.01 -27.49
CA LEU A 169 13.41 -49.49 -26.20
C LEU A 169 14.91 -49.69 -25.97
N ALA A 170 15.60 -50.48 -26.80
CA ALA A 170 17.04 -50.74 -26.68
C ALA A 170 17.92 -49.47 -26.79
N SER A 171 17.38 -48.39 -27.37
CA SER A 171 18.07 -47.11 -27.51
C SER A 171 17.83 -46.15 -26.35
N PHE A 172 17.12 -46.58 -25.31
CA PHE A 172 16.73 -45.74 -24.18
C PHE A 172 17.23 -46.34 -22.87
N ARG A 173 17.21 -45.51 -21.83
CA ARG A 173 17.44 -45.93 -20.43
C ARG A 173 16.71 -44.99 -19.48
N LEU A 174 16.44 -45.49 -18.29
CA LEU A 174 15.87 -44.73 -17.19
C LEU A 174 16.89 -44.57 -16.07
N THR A 175 16.87 -43.43 -15.40
CA THR A 175 17.74 -43.15 -14.27
C THR A 175 16.92 -42.48 -13.15
N LEU A 176 17.14 -42.93 -11.91
CA LEU A 176 16.57 -42.34 -10.71
C LEU A 176 17.72 -41.82 -9.84
N ALA A 177 17.69 -40.54 -9.47
CA ALA A 177 18.76 -39.93 -8.67
C ALA A 177 18.17 -39.03 -7.56
N PRO A 178 18.80 -38.95 -6.38
CA PRO A 178 18.53 -37.86 -5.45
C PRO A 178 18.96 -36.52 -6.09
N LEU A 179 18.37 -35.42 -5.64
CA LEU A 179 18.65 -34.08 -6.13
C LEU A 179 18.67 -33.09 -4.97
N ALA A 180 19.76 -33.01 -4.21
CA ALA A 180 19.84 -32.02 -3.14
C ALA A 180 19.98 -30.59 -3.71
N PRO A 181 19.69 -29.52 -2.95
CA PRO A 181 19.78 -28.13 -3.44
C PRO A 181 21.15 -27.72 -3.96
N SER A 182 22.22 -28.35 -3.47
CA SER A 182 23.61 -28.06 -3.86
C SER A 182 24.12 -29.01 -4.95
N ASP A 183 23.30 -29.98 -5.38
CA ASP A 183 23.69 -30.93 -6.42
C ASP A 183 23.42 -30.35 -7.82
N PRO A 184 24.33 -30.54 -8.79
CA PRO A 184 24.01 -30.29 -10.19
C PRO A 184 22.93 -31.26 -10.69
N LEU A 185 22.23 -30.87 -11.75
CA LEU A 185 21.29 -31.78 -12.41
C LEU A 185 21.95 -33.14 -12.70
N PRO A 186 21.29 -34.27 -12.36
CA PRO A 186 21.95 -35.56 -12.45
C PRO A 186 22.21 -35.94 -13.91
N GLY A 187 23.47 -36.25 -14.23
CA GLY A 187 23.83 -36.74 -15.56
C GLY A 187 23.33 -38.19 -15.80
N PRO A 188 23.50 -38.72 -17.01
CA PRO A 188 23.03 -40.06 -17.39
C PRO A 188 23.65 -41.24 -16.62
N LEU A 189 24.69 -40.98 -15.82
CA LEU A 189 25.39 -41.95 -15.00
C LEU A 189 25.21 -41.69 -13.50
N ALA A 190 24.48 -40.64 -13.13
CA ALA A 190 24.23 -40.26 -11.74
C ALA A 190 23.00 -41.02 -11.21
N GLY A 191 23.11 -41.65 -10.04
CA GLY A 191 22.00 -42.38 -9.42
C GLY A 191 21.92 -43.87 -9.82
N THR A 192 20.71 -44.42 -9.79
CA THR A 192 20.43 -45.84 -10.03
C THR A 192 19.73 -46.05 -11.37
N ASN A 193 20.09 -47.12 -12.08
CA ASN A 193 19.49 -47.50 -13.36
C ASN A 193 18.70 -48.80 -13.17
N PRO A 194 17.35 -48.75 -13.17
CA PRO A 194 16.54 -49.95 -13.05
C PRO A 194 16.68 -50.87 -14.28
N PRO A 195 16.35 -52.18 -14.15
CA PRO A 195 16.29 -53.09 -15.27
C PRO A 195 15.44 -52.51 -16.40
N TRP A 196 16.02 -52.35 -17.57
CA TRP A 196 15.36 -51.72 -18.72
C TRP A 196 14.97 -52.76 -19.77
N PRO A 197 13.68 -52.81 -20.18
CA PRO A 197 13.20 -53.80 -21.14
C PRO A 197 13.81 -53.60 -22.54
N GLN A 198 14.04 -54.72 -23.24
CA GLN A 198 14.65 -54.74 -24.58
C GLN A 198 13.61 -55.06 -25.67
N GLU A 199 12.38 -54.57 -25.49
CA GLU A 199 11.25 -54.83 -26.37
C GLU A 199 10.91 -53.62 -27.26
N THR A 200 9.85 -53.79 -28.05
CA THR A 200 9.30 -52.74 -28.92
C THR A 200 7.95 -52.32 -28.38
N LEU A 201 7.76 -51.01 -28.17
CA LEU A 201 6.52 -50.41 -27.67
C LEU A 201 5.70 -49.85 -28.85
N ALA A 202 4.46 -50.29 -28.99
CA ALA A 202 3.57 -49.81 -30.06
C ALA A 202 3.15 -48.33 -29.83
N PRO A 203 2.72 -47.60 -30.87
CA PRO A 203 2.17 -46.25 -30.73
C PRO A 203 1.04 -46.21 -29.69
N GLY A 204 1.10 -45.24 -28.77
CA GLY A 204 0.11 -45.07 -27.72
C GLY A 204 0.08 -46.18 -26.65
N ALA A 205 1.06 -47.08 -26.64
CA ALA A 205 1.18 -48.09 -25.61
C ALA A 205 1.95 -47.58 -24.39
N HIS A 206 1.57 -48.11 -23.23
CA HIS A 206 2.16 -47.84 -21.92
C HIS A 206 3.04 -49.01 -21.51
N LEU A 207 4.12 -48.73 -20.78
CA LEU A 207 5.00 -49.76 -20.23
C LEU A 207 5.46 -49.40 -18.83
N GLN A 208 5.24 -50.31 -17.89
CA GLN A 208 5.69 -50.18 -16.51
C GLN A 208 7.09 -50.76 -16.35
N VAL A 209 7.99 -49.94 -15.80
CA VAL A 209 9.33 -50.34 -15.37
C VAL A 209 9.30 -50.54 -13.85
N PRO A 210 9.40 -51.78 -13.34
CA PRO A 210 9.35 -52.05 -11.90
C PRO A 210 10.53 -51.41 -11.16
N ILE A 211 10.26 -50.79 -10.01
CA ILE A 211 11.26 -50.15 -9.16
C ILE A 211 11.36 -50.89 -7.82
N THR A 212 12.58 -51.11 -7.34
CA THR A 212 12.85 -51.74 -6.04
C THR A 212 13.15 -50.70 -4.97
N SER A 213 12.93 -51.06 -3.70
CA SER A 213 13.30 -50.17 -2.58
C SER A 213 14.80 -49.83 -2.53
N GLU A 214 15.67 -50.72 -3.05
CA GLU A 214 17.11 -50.47 -3.15
C GLU A 214 17.42 -49.34 -4.15
N GLN A 215 16.72 -49.31 -5.29
CA GLN A 215 16.94 -48.32 -6.36
C GLN A 215 16.57 -46.90 -5.92
N ILE A 216 15.55 -46.75 -5.09
CA ILE A 216 15.17 -45.46 -4.51
C ILE A 216 15.77 -45.23 -3.12
N GLY A 217 16.74 -46.05 -2.68
CA GLY A 217 17.28 -45.99 -1.32
C GLY A 217 17.90 -44.64 -0.96
N GLN A 218 18.62 -44.01 -1.91
CA GLN A 218 19.20 -42.68 -1.71
C GLN A 218 18.14 -41.58 -1.62
N ILE A 219 17.13 -41.64 -2.50
CA ILE A 219 15.97 -40.72 -2.49
C ILE A 219 15.20 -40.86 -1.17
N SER A 220 14.94 -42.10 -0.74
CA SER A 220 14.18 -42.43 0.47
C SER A 220 14.91 -42.07 1.78
N ALA A 221 16.23 -41.85 1.71
CA ALA A 221 17.02 -41.43 2.86
C ALA A 221 16.89 -39.93 3.14
N THR A 222 16.41 -39.14 2.17
CA THR A 222 16.12 -37.72 2.36
C THR A 222 14.78 -37.55 3.08
N GLU A 223 14.71 -36.59 4.00
CA GLU A 223 13.45 -36.27 4.69
C GLU A 223 12.36 -35.82 3.71
N ALA A 224 12.76 -35.06 2.70
CA ALA A 224 11.87 -34.56 1.66
C ALA A 224 11.47 -35.64 0.63
N PHE A 225 12.07 -36.84 0.60
CA PHE A 225 11.90 -37.78 -0.53
C PHE A 225 12.16 -37.09 -1.88
N GLU A 226 13.28 -36.38 -1.96
CA GLU A 226 13.63 -35.52 -3.08
C GLU A 226 14.45 -36.27 -4.14
N GLY A 227 14.10 -36.08 -5.41
CA GLY A 227 14.83 -36.67 -6.51
C GLY A 227 14.29 -36.33 -7.89
N SER A 228 14.93 -36.92 -8.89
CA SER A 228 14.57 -36.81 -10.29
C SER A 228 14.51 -38.18 -10.95
N VAL A 229 13.49 -38.38 -11.79
CA VAL A 229 13.42 -39.48 -12.75
C VAL A 229 13.70 -38.91 -14.14
N MET A 230 14.71 -39.44 -14.81
CA MET A 230 15.14 -38.98 -16.12
C MET A 230 15.10 -40.12 -17.12
N LEU A 231 14.51 -39.85 -18.27
CA LEU A 231 14.49 -40.73 -19.43
C LEU A 231 15.52 -40.24 -20.45
N TRP A 232 16.38 -41.14 -20.92
CA TRP A 232 17.46 -40.80 -21.83
C TRP A 232 17.36 -41.58 -23.13
N ARG A 233 17.82 -40.96 -24.22
CA ARG A 233 18.32 -41.70 -25.38
C ARG A 233 19.79 -42.02 -25.17
N ASN A 234 20.21 -43.22 -25.52
CA ASN A 234 21.59 -43.67 -25.40
C ASN A 234 22.50 -42.80 -26.29
N GLY A 235 23.44 -42.11 -25.65
CA GLY A 235 24.40 -41.22 -26.30
C GLY A 235 24.08 -39.73 -26.18
N ASP A 236 22.85 -39.37 -25.78
CA ASP A 236 22.46 -37.98 -25.59
C ASP A 236 23.00 -37.43 -24.25
N SER A 237 23.32 -36.13 -24.25
CA SER A 237 23.80 -35.40 -23.07
C SER A 237 22.71 -34.72 -22.26
N LEU A 238 21.49 -34.63 -22.81
CA LEU A 238 20.30 -34.10 -22.15
C LEU A 238 19.23 -35.19 -22.07
N PRO A 239 18.41 -35.21 -21.01
CA PRO A 239 17.30 -36.14 -20.92
C PRO A 239 16.25 -35.83 -22.00
N LEU A 240 15.57 -36.88 -22.49
CA LEU A 240 14.39 -36.75 -23.35
C LEU A 240 13.19 -36.23 -22.58
N ASP A 241 13.07 -36.64 -21.32
CA ASP A 241 12.04 -36.22 -20.39
C ASP A 241 12.57 -36.33 -18.96
N GLU A 242 12.14 -35.42 -18.10
CA GLU A 242 12.55 -35.34 -16.69
C GLU A 242 11.36 -34.97 -15.82
N LEU A 243 11.18 -35.71 -14.72
CA LEU A 243 10.26 -35.36 -13.65
C LEU A 243 11.01 -35.28 -12.31
N GLN A 244 11.17 -34.05 -11.84
CA GLN A 244 11.64 -33.74 -10.49
C GLN A 244 10.47 -33.75 -9.51
N PHE A 245 10.73 -34.25 -8.31
CA PHE A 245 9.75 -34.41 -7.25
C PHE A 245 10.38 -34.29 -5.87
N MET A 246 9.53 -33.95 -4.92
CA MET A 246 9.84 -33.84 -3.50
C MET A 246 8.54 -33.82 -2.71
N TYR A 247 8.62 -34.09 -1.41
CA TYR A 247 7.51 -34.30 -0.47
C TYR A 247 6.42 -35.21 -1.05
N TRP A 248 6.83 -36.39 -1.52
CA TRP A 248 5.95 -37.37 -2.15
C TRP A 248 4.97 -37.99 -1.13
N PRO A 249 3.64 -37.83 -1.27
CA PRO A 249 2.67 -38.40 -0.32
C PRO A 249 2.59 -39.93 -0.41
N VAL A 250 2.54 -40.62 0.74
CA VAL A 250 2.37 -42.08 0.76
C VAL A 250 1.05 -42.46 0.07
N GLY A 251 1.10 -43.44 -0.83
CA GLY A 251 -0.06 -43.94 -1.57
C GLY A 251 -0.41 -43.14 -2.83
N ALA A 252 0.18 -41.96 -3.02
CA ALA A 252 -0.05 -41.14 -4.21
C ALA A 252 0.95 -41.47 -5.33
N GLN A 253 0.61 -41.04 -6.54
CA GLN A 253 1.41 -41.19 -7.74
C GLN A 253 1.45 -39.88 -8.52
N LEU A 254 2.57 -39.64 -9.20
CA LEU A 254 2.77 -38.46 -10.02
C LEU A 254 2.47 -38.82 -11.48
N ALA A 255 1.39 -38.27 -12.04
CA ALA A 255 0.89 -38.65 -13.35
C ALA A 255 0.63 -37.43 -14.24
N ARG A 256 0.89 -37.54 -15.54
CA ARG A 256 0.56 -36.50 -16.52
C ARG A 256 -0.93 -36.46 -16.81
N GLN A 257 -1.52 -35.26 -16.82
CA GLN A 257 -2.92 -35.05 -17.19
C GLN A 257 -3.07 -33.95 -18.25
N PRO A 258 -3.53 -34.27 -19.48
CA PRO A 258 -3.79 -35.62 -20.03
C PRO A 258 -2.49 -36.43 -20.26
N ASP A 259 -2.62 -37.71 -20.62
CA ASP A 259 -1.48 -38.60 -20.89
C ASP A 259 -0.47 -38.00 -21.86
N ALA A 260 0.81 -38.28 -21.60
CA ALA A 260 1.96 -37.92 -22.42
C ALA A 260 2.24 -36.42 -22.61
N THR A 261 1.22 -35.59 -22.79
CA THR A 261 1.34 -34.16 -23.09
C THR A 261 1.04 -33.27 -21.90
N GLY A 262 0.32 -33.79 -20.91
CA GLY A 262 -0.12 -33.03 -19.75
C GLY A 262 0.97 -32.70 -18.75
N TYR A 263 0.65 -31.74 -17.89
CA TYR A 263 1.43 -31.41 -16.71
C TYR A 263 1.29 -32.54 -15.67
N ALA A 264 2.39 -32.87 -14.99
CA ALA A 264 2.37 -33.94 -13.98
C ALA A 264 1.82 -33.42 -12.64
N VAL A 265 0.85 -34.13 -12.07
CA VAL A 265 0.17 -33.79 -10.80
C VAL A 265 0.13 -35.01 -9.88
N PHE A 266 0.00 -34.78 -8.56
CA PHE A 266 -0.20 -35.90 -7.63
C PHE A 266 -1.65 -36.35 -7.65
N CYS A 267 -1.83 -37.64 -7.89
CA CYS A 267 -3.12 -38.31 -8.02
C CYS A 267 -3.33 -39.27 -6.84
N SER A 268 -4.59 -39.51 -6.44
CA SER A 268 -4.91 -40.38 -5.30
C SER A 268 -4.92 -41.88 -5.60
N GLU A 269 -5.12 -42.28 -6.87
CA GLU A 269 -5.19 -43.70 -7.29
C GLU A 269 -4.44 -43.98 -8.59
N ALA A 270 -3.51 -44.93 -8.57
CA ALA A 270 -2.67 -45.23 -9.73
C ALA A 270 -3.44 -45.93 -10.85
N SER A 271 -3.04 -45.68 -12.10
CA SER A 271 -3.63 -46.24 -13.32
C SER A 271 -2.63 -47.06 -14.15
N PRO A 272 -1.94 -48.06 -13.54
CA PRO A 272 -0.85 -48.76 -14.20
C PRO A 272 -1.29 -49.45 -15.50
N GLY A 273 -0.64 -49.09 -16.61
CA GLY A 273 -0.90 -49.64 -17.94
C GLY A 273 -2.20 -49.15 -18.59
N ALA A 274 -2.82 -48.12 -18.03
CA ALA A 274 -4.03 -47.49 -18.52
C ALA A 274 -3.83 -45.98 -18.65
N ALA A 275 -4.79 -45.30 -19.27
CA ALA A 275 -4.75 -43.85 -19.38
C ALA A 275 -5.05 -43.17 -18.03
N ASN A 276 -4.39 -42.05 -17.75
CA ASN A 276 -4.54 -41.25 -16.53
C ASN A 276 -5.86 -40.45 -16.50
N ALA A 277 -6.83 -40.78 -17.35
CA ALA A 277 -8.13 -40.10 -17.46
C ALA A 277 -8.95 -40.18 -16.16
N SER A 278 -8.66 -41.16 -15.29
CA SER A 278 -9.31 -41.32 -13.98
C SER A 278 -8.52 -40.73 -12.82
N CYS A 279 -7.37 -40.07 -13.05
CA CYS A 279 -6.65 -39.47 -11.94
C CYS A 279 -7.51 -38.36 -11.31
N ALA A 280 -7.72 -38.50 -10.00
CA ALA A 280 -8.26 -37.48 -9.12
C ALA A 280 -7.08 -36.74 -8.45
N PRO A 281 -6.77 -35.50 -8.85
CA PRO A 281 -5.66 -34.75 -8.27
C PRO A 281 -5.89 -34.49 -6.78
N LEU A 282 -4.82 -34.63 -6.00
CA LEU A 282 -4.82 -34.22 -4.60
C LEU A 282 -5.04 -32.70 -4.51
N GLN A 283 -5.88 -32.28 -3.57
CA GLN A 283 -6.12 -30.85 -3.33
C GLN A 283 -4.95 -30.19 -2.59
N SER A 284 -4.31 -30.92 -1.67
CA SER A 284 -3.15 -30.45 -0.92
C SER A 284 -2.30 -31.63 -0.45
N ARG A 285 -1.11 -31.33 0.05
CA ARG A 285 -0.20 -32.29 0.67
C ARG A 285 0.72 -31.58 1.69
N PRO A 286 1.30 -32.33 2.64
CA PRO A 286 2.38 -31.79 3.46
C PRO A 286 3.58 -31.44 2.58
N ILE A 287 4.07 -30.21 2.72
CA ILE A 287 5.30 -29.73 2.09
C ILE A 287 6.20 -29.10 3.16
N GLY A 288 7.50 -28.98 2.89
CA GLY A 288 8.42 -28.23 3.73
C GLY A 288 8.50 -26.76 3.33
N ASP A 289 9.72 -26.23 3.31
CA ASP A 289 10.04 -24.83 3.06
C ASP A 289 10.35 -24.51 1.59
N ARG A 290 10.34 -25.51 0.70
CA ARG A 290 10.60 -25.33 -0.73
C ARG A 290 10.02 -26.45 -1.60
N LEU A 291 9.87 -26.19 -2.89
CA LEU A 291 9.47 -27.15 -3.92
C LEU A 291 10.24 -26.96 -5.24
N HIS A 292 10.37 -28.01 -6.06
CA HIS A 292 10.83 -27.89 -7.46
C HIS A 292 9.70 -27.52 -8.43
N ALA A 293 8.46 -27.83 -8.06
CA ALA A 293 7.28 -27.61 -8.88
C ALA A 293 6.01 -27.62 -8.02
N ILE A 294 5.02 -26.84 -8.41
CA ILE A 294 3.67 -26.86 -7.84
C ILE A 294 2.93 -28.05 -8.45
N ARG A 295 2.51 -29.02 -7.63
CA ARG A 295 1.91 -30.30 -8.07
C ARG A 295 0.52 -30.54 -7.51
N THR A 296 0.07 -29.71 -6.57
CA THR A 296 -1.30 -29.67 -6.02
C THR A 296 -1.78 -28.22 -5.95
N PRO A 297 -3.10 -27.95 -5.98
CA PRO A 297 -3.62 -26.59 -5.78
C PRO A 297 -3.12 -25.92 -4.49
N GLY A 298 -3.03 -26.66 -3.37
CA GLY A 298 -2.58 -26.15 -2.08
C GLY A 298 -1.06 -25.94 -1.95
N ASP A 299 -0.24 -26.38 -2.91
CA ASP A 299 1.23 -26.22 -2.84
C ASP A 299 1.62 -24.72 -2.87
N PHE A 300 0.95 -23.91 -3.70
CA PHE A 300 1.27 -22.48 -3.83
C PHE A 300 0.90 -21.70 -2.55
N GLU A 301 -0.31 -21.90 -2.05
CA GLU A 301 -0.81 -21.27 -0.82
C GLU A 301 0.10 -21.60 0.38
N ALA A 302 0.53 -22.86 0.51
CA ALA A 302 1.41 -23.28 1.60
C ALA A 302 2.81 -22.63 1.51
N LEU A 303 3.34 -22.41 0.30
CA LEU A 303 4.60 -21.68 0.10
C LEU A 303 4.45 -20.17 0.26
N ALA A 304 3.29 -19.61 -0.07
CA ALA A 304 3.04 -18.17 -0.02
C ALA A 304 2.84 -17.61 1.39
N GLU A 305 2.70 -18.47 2.41
CA GLU A 305 2.57 -18.09 3.81
C GLU A 305 3.66 -17.08 4.23
N GLY A 306 3.22 -15.96 4.83
CA GLY A 306 4.05 -14.83 5.28
C GLY A 306 4.72 -14.01 4.17
N GLY A 307 4.44 -14.28 2.89
CA GLY A 307 5.04 -13.58 1.74
C GLY A 307 4.26 -12.39 1.20
N THR A 308 3.42 -11.75 2.00
CA THR A 308 2.39 -10.84 1.46
C THR A 308 2.78 -9.37 1.66
N SER A 309 2.92 -8.61 0.56
CA SER A 309 2.40 -7.23 0.58
C SER A 309 0.88 -7.31 0.67
N VAL A 310 0.23 -6.36 1.36
CA VAL A 310 -1.24 -6.29 1.47
C VAL A 310 -1.87 -6.59 0.10
N ASP A 311 -2.78 -7.57 0.04
CA ASP A 311 -3.46 -8.05 -1.17
C ASP A 311 -2.60 -8.81 -2.22
N SER A 312 -1.57 -9.54 -1.80
CA SER A 312 -0.82 -10.43 -2.69
C SER A 312 -0.30 -11.68 -1.97
N GLN A 313 -0.26 -12.82 -2.67
CA GLN A 313 0.39 -14.05 -2.22
C GLN A 313 1.68 -14.25 -3.01
N ALA A 314 2.82 -14.33 -2.34
CA ALA A 314 4.11 -14.36 -3.02
C ALA A 314 4.94 -15.59 -2.67
N VAL A 315 5.51 -16.25 -3.69
CA VAL A 315 6.43 -17.37 -3.58
C VAL A 315 7.75 -16.97 -4.24
N LYS A 316 8.83 -16.88 -3.47
CA LYS A 316 10.16 -16.57 -4.02
C LYS A 316 10.66 -17.73 -4.85
N PHE A 317 11.46 -17.45 -5.88
CA PHE A 317 12.15 -18.49 -6.63
C PHE A 317 13.64 -18.23 -6.78
N VAL A 318 14.40 -19.30 -6.91
CA VAL A 318 15.80 -19.34 -7.34
C VAL A 318 15.91 -20.31 -8.50
N ILE A 319 16.49 -19.89 -9.62
CA ILE A 319 16.97 -20.81 -10.65
C ILE A 319 18.50 -20.80 -10.60
N ASP A 320 19.10 -21.94 -10.28
CA ASP A 320 20.55 -22.12 -10.21
C ASP A 320 21.09 -22.59 -11.57
N TYR A 321 21.48 -21.64 -12.43
CA TYR A 321 22.12 -21.97 -13.70
C TYR A 321 23.57 -22.42 -13.54
N GLY A 322 24.24 -22.06 -12.43
CA GLY A 322 25.55 -22.61 -12.05
C GLY A 322 25.54 -24.13 -11.92
N HIS A 323 24.40 -24.71 -11.52
CA HIS A 323 24.18 -26.14 -11.33
C HIS A 323 23.16 -26.77 -12.30
N GLY A 324 23.00 -26.19 -13.49
CA GLY A 324 22.24 -26.80 -14.60
C GLY A 324 20.78 -26.34 -14.73
N GLY A 325 20.37 -25.29 -14.01
CA GLY A 325 19.05 -24.67 -14.12
C GLY A 325 18.01 -25.26 -13.16
N THR A 326 18.43 -25.78 -12.00
CA THR A 326 17.50 -26.30 -11.00
C THR A 326 16.62 -25.18 -10.46
N VAL A 327 15.31 -25.39 -10.47
CA VAL A 327 14.32 -24.43 -9.96
C VAL A 327 14.00 -24.77 -8.50
N HIS A 328 14.05 -23.76 -7.64
CA HIS A 328 13.60 -23.81 -6.26
C HIS A 328 12.51 -22.75 -6.04
N LEU A 329 11.31 -23.18 -5.70
CA LEU A 329 10.22 -22.35 -5.20
C LEU A 329 10.29 -22.36 -3.68
N LEU A 330 10.34 -21.19 -3.04
CA LEU A 330 10.71 -21.02 -1.64
C LEU A 330 9.53 -20.51 -0.83
N ARG A 331 9.37 -21.03 0.38
CA ARG A 331 8.40 -20.56 1.35
C ARG A 331 8.81 -19.18 1.86
N SER A 332 7.94 -18.19 1.68
CA SER A 332 8.32 -16.79 1.87
C SER A 332 8.61 -16.41 3.32
N VAL A 333 7.88 -16.99 4.29
CA VAL A 333 8.14 -16.77 5.73
C VAL A 333 9.45 -17.38 6.22
N GLU A 334 9.90 -18.50 5.62
CA GLU A 334 11.14 -19.18 6.02
C GLU A 334 12.35 -18.52 5.36
N TRP A 335 12.24 -18.25 4.05
CA TRP A 335 13.30 -17.70 3.22
C TRP A 335 13.04 -16.22 2.90
N ASP A 336 13.32 -15.39 3.91
CA ASP A 336 13.20 -13.93 3.89
C ASP A 336 14.05 -13.25 2.80
N LEU A 337 15.21 -13.81 2.44
CA LEU A 337 16.06 -13.38 1.32
C LEU A 337 16.52 -14.57 0.46
N HIS A 338 16.67 -14.37 -0.86
CA HIS A 338 17.33 -15.38 -1.71
C HIS A 338 18.73 -15.75 -1.21
N TYR A 339 19.44 -14.79 -0.63
CA TYR A 339 20.75 -14.99 -0.03
C TYR A 339 20.74 -15.97 1.14
N THR A 340 19.72 -15.98 2.01
CA THR A 340 19.67 -16.92 3.14
C THR A 340 19.52 -18.35 2.65
N PHE A 341 18.66 -18.57 1.65
CA PHE A 341 18.51 -19.87 1.00
C PHE A 341 19.81 -20.32 0.33
N ILE A 342 20.37 -19.51 -0.57
CA ILE A 342 21.58 -19.88 -1.33
C ILE A 342 22.74 -20.14 -0.38
N ARG A 343 22.94 -19.28 0.61
CA ARG A 343 24.02 -19.43 1.59
C ARG A 343 23.91 -20.74 2.37
N ASN A 344 22.72 -21.08 2.85
CA ASN A 344 22.53 -22.19 3.78
C ASN A 344 22.30 -23.53 3.07
N GLN A 345 21.58 -23.53 1.96
CA GLN A 345 21.14 -24.75 1.26
C GLN A 345 22.00 -25.07 0.04
N VAL A 346 22.49 -24.06 -0.70
CA VAL A 346 23.30 -24.27 -1.91
C VAL A 346 24.79 -24.24 -1.58
N TRP A 347 25.27 -23.22 -0.88
CA TRP A 347 26.66 -23.09 -0.47
C TRP A 347 27.00 -23.82 0.84
N LEU A 348 25.99 -24.38 1.51
CA LEU A 348 26.13 -25.17 2.73
C LEU A 348 26.91 -24.48 3.86
N GLN A 349 26.78 -23.15 3.96
CA GLN A 349 27.42 -22.37 5.01
C GLN A 349 26.55 -22.35 6.28
N THR A 350 27.17 -22.22 7.45
CA THR A 350 26.47 -22.20 8.74
C THR A 350 25.49 -21.02 8.82
N PRO A 351 24.21 -21.24 9.20
CA PRO A 351 23.25 -20.15 9.43
C PRO A 351 23.79 -19.13 10.43
N LEU A 352 23.50 -17.85 10.19
CA LEU A 352 23.88 -16.74 11.06
C LEU A 352 22.67 -16.28 11.88
N ASP A 353 22.88 -16.08 13.17
CA ASP A 353 21.89 -15.49 14.07
C ASP A 353 21.90 -13.96 13.90
N ARG A 354 20.87 -13.41 13.28
CA ARG A 354 20.75 -11.95 13.05
C ARG A 354 20.41 -11.16 14.33
N CYS A 355 20.07 -11.83 15.43
CA CYS A 355 19.92 -11.17 16.74
C CYS A 355 21.26 -10.87 17.40
N ASP A 356 22.33 -11.56 16.99
CA ASP A 356 23.69 -11.31 17.47
C ASP A 356 24.35 -10.23 16.59
N PRO A 357 24.76 -9.07 17.13
CA PRO A 357 25.28 -7.96 16.32
C PRO A 357 26.52 -8.30 15.47
N ALA A 358 27.36 -9.25 15.92
CA ALA A 358 28.55 -9.65 15.16
C ALA A 358 28.17 -10.53 13.97
N GLN A 359 27.26 -11.48 14.18
CA GLN A 359 26.72 -12.32 13.12
C GLN A 359 25.85 -11.54 12.14
N ASP A 360 25.08 -10.55 12.59
CA ASP A 360 24.34 -9.64 11.71
C ASP A 360 25.28 -8.81 10.82
N SER A 361 26.38 -8.29 11.38
CA SER A 361 27.39 -7.58 10.59
C SER A 361 28.01 -8.48 9.51
N MET A 362 28.32 -9.74 9.85
CA MET A 362 28.81 -10.74 8.89
C MET A 362 27.76 -11.08 7.82
N PHE A 363 26.50 -11.21 8.24
CA PHE A 363 25.38 -11.47 7.36
C PHE A 363 25.24 -10.36 6.31
N ASN A 364 25.19 -9.11 6.77
CA ASN A 364 25.07 -7.93 5.93
C ASN A 364 26.24 -7.75 4.95
N ALA A 365 27.47 -8.08 5.38
CA ALA A 365 28.63 -8.04 4.49
C ALA A 365 28.53 -9.09 3.37
N GLY A 366 28.13 -10.32 3.70
CA GLY A 366 27.95 -11.38 2.72
C GLY A 366 26.76 -11.14 1.80
N TRP A 367 25.65 -10.63 2.33
CA TRP A 367 24.48 -10.25 1.56
C TRP A 367 24.80 -9.19 0.50
N ARG A 368 25.52 -8.12 0.86
CA ARG A 368 25.98 -7.11 -0.10
C ARG A 368 26.91 -7.68 -1.18
N ALA A 369 27.77 -8.63 -0.81
CA ALA A 369 28.66 -9.28 -1.77
C ALA A 369 27.86 -10.16 -2.75
N PHE A 370 26.90 -10.93 -2.25
CA PHE A 370 25.96 -11.69 -3.06
C PHE A 370 25.16 -10.77 -3.99
N SER A 371 24.62 -9.66 -3.49
CA SER A 371 23.84 -8.76 -4.31
C SER A 371 24.64 -8.14 -5.45
N ARG A 372 25.89 -7.77 -5.17
CA ARG A 372 26.81 -7.27 -6.20
C ARG A 372 27.01 -8.29 -7.31
N GLU A 373 27.22 -9.56 -6.98
CA GLU A 373 27.45 -10.60 -7.99
C GLU A 373 26.16 -10.91 -8.75
N GLU A 374 25.09 -11.27 -8.03
CA GLU A 374 23.93 -11.92 -8.63
C GLU A 374 22.85 -10.94 -9.13
N TYR A 375 22.75 -9.73 -8.58
CA TYR A 375 21.79 -8.72 -9.08
C TYR A 375 22.47 -7.63 -9.91
N TYR A 376 23.75 -7.35 -9.66
CA TYR A 376 24.48 -6.21 -10.25
C TYR A 376 25.68 -6.63 -11.11
N CYS A 377 25.77 -7.90 -11.51
CA CYS A 377 26.75 -8.43 -12.47
C CYS A 377 28.23 -8.14 -12.06
N GLY A 378 28.53 -8.20 -10.76
CA GLY A 378 29.85 -7.92 -10.20
C GLY A 378 30.14 -6.44 -9.92
N TYR A 379 29.23 -5.51 -10.25
CA TYR A 379 29.40 -4.07 -10.05
C TYR A 379 28.72 -3.57 -8.77
N ALA A 380 29.36 -2.64 -8.07
CA ALA A 380 28.79 -2.08 -6.84
C ALA A 380 27.51 -1.24 -7.08
N ALA A 381 27.45 -0.53 -8.20
CA ALA A 381 26.32 0.29 -8.64
C ALA A 381 26.43 0.55 -10.16
N PRO A 382 26.10 -0.45 -11.01
CA PRO A 382 26.10 -0.27 -12.46
C PRO A 382 24.99 0.71 -12.89
N ALA A 383 25.14 1.35 -14.05
CA ALA A 383 24.10 2.22 -14.61
C ALA A 383 22.77 1.46 -14.77
N ALA A 384 21.65 2.18 -14.72
CA ALA A 384 20.31 1.58 -14.78
C ALA A 384 20.04 0.82 -16.09
N ASP A 385 20.67 1.25 -17.19
CA ASP A 385 20.61 0.65 -18.51
C ASP A 385 21.58 -0.52 -18.72
N TYR A 386 22.43 -0.84 -17.73
CA TYR A 386 23.33 -1.99 -17.81
C TYR A 386 22.56 -3.31 -17.71
N GLU A 387 22.90 -4.27 -18.56
CA GLU A 387 22.31 -5.61 -18.59
C GLU A 387 23.38 -6.69 -18.34
N CYS A 388 23.13 -7.59 -17.38
CA CYS A 388 24.00 -8.72 -17.08
C CYS A 388 24.06 -9.69 -18.28
N LEU A 389 25.26 -10.23 -18.50
CA LEU A 389 25.46 -11.41 -19.33
C LEU A 389 25.19 -12.70 -18.52
N ASP A 390 24.90 -13.79 -19.22
CA ASP A 390 24.73 -15.11 -18.58
C ASP A 390 26.00 -15.62 -17.88
N SER A 391 27.17 -15.11 -18.25
CA SER A 391 28.45 -15.48 -17.62
C SER A 391 28.78 -14.66 -16.37
N GLU A 392 27.97 -13.65 -16.03
CA GLU A 392 28.24 -12.71 -14.93
C GLU A 392 27.40 -13.00 -13.68
N ARG A 393 26.56 -14.02 -13.70
CA ARG A 393 25.72 -14.44 -12.58
C ARG A 393 25.36 -15.92 -12.69
N ASP A 394 25.21 -16.58 -11.55
CA ASP A 394 24.85 -18.00 -11.49
C ASP A 394 23.34 -18.19 -11.26
N PHE A 395 22.67 -17.21 -10.63
CA PHE A 395 21.28 -17.36 -10.19
C PHE A 395 20.32 -16.38 -10.87
N MET A 396 19.13 -16.87 -11.24
CA MET A 396 17.97 -16.01 -11.49
C MET A 396 17.07 -15.98 -10.28
N LEU A 397 16.73 -14.77 -9.84
CA LEU A 397 16.13 -14.52 -8.55
C LEU A 397 14.89 -13.65 -8.74
N GLY A 398 13.75 -14.10 -8.22
CA GLY A 398 12.52 -13.31 -8.30
C GLY A 398 11.42 -13.90 -7.46
N THR A 399 10.19 -13.50 -7.79
CA THR A 399 8.99 -13.87 -7.06
C THR A 399 7.85 -14.19 -8.02
N LEU A 400 7.12 -15.27 -7.72
CA LEU A 400 5.80 -15.54 -8.28
C LEU A 400 4.77 -14.86 -7.39
N VAL A 401 3.96 -13.96 -7.95
CA VAL A 401 2.97 -13.18 -7.21
C VAL A 401 1.58 -13.45 -7.76
N PHE A 402 0.68 -13.91 -6.90
CA PHE A 402 -0.75 -13.96 -7.15
C PHE A 402 -1.41 -12.75 -6.49
N HIS A 403 -2.17 -11.99 -7.26
CA HIS A 403 -2.89 -10.79 -6.84
C HIS A 403 -4.39 -11.14 -6.70
N PRO A 404 -4.89 -11.50 -5.50
CA PRO A 404 -6.25 -12.02 -5.33
C PRO A 404 -7.33 -11.03 -5.77
N GLY A 405 -7.12 -9.73 -5.56
CA GLY A 405 -8.06 -8.68 -5.95
C GLY A 405 -8.40 -8.64 -7.44
N THR A 406 -7.46 -8.99 -8.32
CA THR A 406 -7.65 -9.04 -9.79
C THR A 406 -7.62 -10.46 -10.36
N GLY A 407 -7.21 -11.44 -9.57
CA GLY A 407 -6.91 -12.80 -10.04
C GLY A 407 -5.64 -12.90 -10.88
N LEU A 408 -4.86 -11.82 -10.98
CA LEU A 408 -3.67 -11.73 -11.82
C LEU A 408 -2.51 -12.56 -11.24
N GLN A 409 -1.77 -13.26 -12.10
CA GLN A 409 -0.58 -14.01 -11.73
C GLN A 409 0.65 -13.46 -12.48
N THR A 410 1.70 -13.12 -11.73
CA THR A 410 2.86 -12.42 -12.28
C THR A 410 4.19 -12.99 -11.83
N VAL A 411 5.18 -12.89 -12.72
CA VAL A 411 6.58 -13.12 -12.40
C VAL A 411 7.25 -11.76 -12.27
N GLU A 412 7.79 -11.49 -11.09
CA GLU A 412 8.36 -10.19 -10.73
C GLU A 412 9.84 -10.34 -10.32
N PHE A 413 10.67 -9.42 -10.79
CA PHE A 413 12.10 -9.37 -10.46
C PHE A 413 12.39 -8.21 -9.51
N ALA A 414 13.45 -8.31 -8.71
CA ALA A 414 13.85 -7.22 -7.82
C ALA A 414 14.10 -5.95 -8.63
N THR A 415 13.53 -4.81 -8.23
CA THR A 415 13.59 -3.53 -8.96
C THR A 415 14.99 -3.12 -9.43
N GLY A 416 16.02 -3.44 -8.64
CA GLY A 416 17.42 -3.12 -8.96
C GLY A 416 18.13 -4.10 -9.88
N ASP A 417 17.54 -5.27 -10.12
CA ASP A 417 18.19 -6.35 -10.85
C ASP A 417 18.54 -5.91 -12.28
N ARG A 418 19.80 -6.14 -12.65
CA ARG A 418 20.36 -5.86 -13.97
C ARG A 418 20.16 -7.01 -14.95
N LEU A 419 19.27 -7.96 -14.69
CA LEU A 419 18.93 -9.00 -15.65
C LEU A 419 18.51 -8.44 -17.03
N SER A 420 19.01 -9.07 -18.08
CA SER A 420 18.70 -8.70 -19.47
C SER A 420 17.28 -9.12 -19.88
N SER A 421 16.78 -8.53 -20.97
CA SER A 421 15.51 -8.95 -21.58
C SER A 421 15.48 -10.45 -21.95
N THR A 422 16.60 -10.99 -22.43
CA THR A 422 16.72 -12.43 -22.75
C THR A 422 16.68 -13.30 -21.49
N GLN A 423 17.31 -12.86 -20.40
CA GLN A 423 17.26 -13.55 -19.11
C GLN A 423 15.85 -13.53 -18.53
N MET A 424 15.14 -12.41 -18.57
CA MET A 424 13.72 -12.31 -18.16
C MET A 424 12.86 -13.34 -18.89
N ARG A 425 12.96 -13.37 -20.22
CA ARG A 425 12.19 -14.30 -21.06
C ARG A 425 12.51 -15.76 -20.77
N ARG A 426 13.79 -16.12 -20.67
CA ARG A 426 14.20 -17.51 -20.39
C ARG A 426 13.71 -17.95 -19.00
N THR A 427 13.94 -17.11 -17.99
CA THR A 427 13.51 -17.37 -16.61
C THR A 427 12.01 -17.58 -16.53
N PHE A 428 11.22 -16.75 -17.21
CA PHE A 428 9.77 -16.90 -17.27
C PHE A 428 9.37 -18.30 -17.75
N PHE A 429 9.87 -18.74 -18.91
CA PHE A 429 9.48 -20.05 -19.45
C PHE A 429 10.04 -21.24 -18.66
N ASP A 430 11.23 -21.11 -18.05
CA ASP A 430 11.78 -22.14 -17.16
C ASP A 430 10.91 -22.32 -15.89
N LEU A 431 10.32 -21.23 -15.37
CA LEU A 431 9.36 -21.28 -14.26
C LEU A 431 8.02 -21.88 -14.69
N MET A 432 7.50 -21.47 -15.85
CA MET A 432 6.22 -21.98 -16.37
C MET A 432 6.21 -23.51 -16.50
N ALA A 433 7.38 -24.14 -16.69
CA ALA A 433 7.49 -25.59 -16.79
C ALA A 433 7.28 -26.30 -15.43
N ARG A 434 7.21 -25.53 -14.35
CA ARG A 434 7.10 -25.97 -12.95
C ARG A 434 5.77 -25.56 -12.31
N LEU A 435 4.85 -24.97 -13.08
CA LEU A 435 3.57 -24.47 -12.59
C LEU A 435 2.39 -25.13 -13.33
N PRO A 436 1.26 -25.38 -12.64
CA PRO A 436 0.00 -25.66 -13.31
C PRO A 436 -0.48 -24.39 -14.04
N ASN A 437 -1.15 -24.57 -15.18
CA ASN A 437 -1.72 -23.49 -16.00
C ASN A 437 -0.73 -22.35 -16.32
N PRO A 438 0.37 -22.64 -17.03
CA PRO A 438 1.41 -21.65 -17.33
C PRO A 438 0.91 -20.45 -18.15
N THR A 439 -0.24 -20.57 -18.82
CA THR A 439 -0.85 -19.52 -19.62
C THR A 439 -1.42 -18.36 -18.81
N ASP A 440 -1.64 -18.56 -17.52
CA ASP A 440 -2.27 -17.59 -16.62
C ASP A 440 -1.26 -16.56 -16.08
N TRP A 441 0.04 -16.80 -16.30
CA TRP A 441 1.13 -15.98 -15.79
C TRP A 441 1.63 -14.96 -16.82
N ALA A 442 2.09 -13.81 -16.34
CA ALA A 442 2.75 -12.78 -17.16
C ALA A 442 3.96 -12.16 -16.46
N LEU A 443 4.90 -11.60 -17.22
CA LEU A 443 5.93 -10.71 -16.67
C LEU A 443 5.31 -9.39 -16.25
N ARG A 444 5.73 -8.87 -15.09
CA ARG A 444 5.31 -7.56 -14.60
C ARG A 444 6.53 -6.73 -14.21
N PRO A 445 6.77 -5.57 -14.86
CA PRO A 445 7.92 -4.73 -14.56
C PRO A 445 7.78 -4.06 -13.19
N GLN A 446 8.89 -3.97 -12.46
CA GLN A 446 8.97 -3.33 -11.15
C GLN A 446 9.67 -1.96 -11.20
N SER A 447 10.19 -1.56 -12.36
CA SER A 447 10.88 -0.29 -12.61
C SER A 447 10.81 0.11 -14.08
N ASP A 448 11.07 1.38 -14.40
CA ASP A 448 11.12 1.86 -15.79
C ASP A 448 12.16 1.09 -16.65
N PRO A 449 13.39 0.81 -16.19
CA PRO A 449 14.32 -0.05 -16.93
C PRO A 449 13.78 -1.46 -17.19
N HIS A 450 13.00 -2.03 -16.28
CA HIS A 450 12.33 -3.32 -16.54
C HIS A 450 11.24 -3.18 -17.60
N THR A 451 10.46 -2.10 -17.56
CA THR A 451 9.45 -1.79 -18.58
C THR A 451 10.11 -1.73 -19.96
N ASP A 452 11.19 -0.97 -20.11
CA ASP A 452 11.93 -0.87 -21.38
C ASP A 452 12.46 -2.22 -21.88
N ARG A 453 13.01 -3.04 -20.97
CA ARG A 453 13.51 -4.39 -21.30
C ARG A 453 12.40 -5.33 -21.74
N ILE A 454 11.23 -5.27 -21.10
CA ILE A 454 10.06 -6.08 -21.48
C ILE A 454 9.50 -5.58 -22.82
N ARG A 455 9.44 -4.26 -23.06
CA ARG A 455 9.05 -3.69 -24.37
C ARG A 455 9.94 -4.21 -25.49
N ALA A 456 11.24 -4.40 -25.25
CA ALA A 456 12.15 -4.94 -26.26
C ALA A 456 11.84 -6.40 -26.68
N ILE A 457 11.02 -7.12 -25.91
CA ILE A 457 10.64 -8.52 -26.15
C ILE A 457 9.12 -8.74 -26.16
N GLU A 458 8.32 -7.67 -26.24
CA GLU A 458 6.86 -7.76 -26.25
C GLU A 458 6.37 -8.61 -27.44
N GLY A 459 5.26 -9.33 -27.25
CA GLY A 459 4.80 -10.33 -28.20
C GLY A 459 5.63 -11.62 -28.26
N THR A 460 6.73 -11.75 -27.49
CA THR A 460 7.51 -13.00 -27.37
C THR A 460 7.44 -13.66 -25.99
N VAL A 461 6.78 -12.98 -25.05
CA VAL A 461 6.48 -13.39 -23.68
C VAL A 461 5.22 -12.64 -23.22
N PRO A 462 4.32 -13.27 -22.43
CA PRO A 462 3.20 -12.54 -21.85
C PRO A 462 3.69 -11.49 -20.85
N ALA A 463 3.15 -10.28 -20.92
CA ALA A 463 3.50 -9.18 -20.02
C ALA A 463 2.30 -8.29 -19.71
N VAL A 464 2.31 -7.66 -18.53
CA VAL A 464 1.28 -6.73 -18.05
C VAL A 464 1.91 -5.46 -17.49
N PRO A 465 1.23 -4.30 -17.54
CA PRO A 465 1.73 -3.03 -17.01
C PRO A 465 2.03 -3.04 -15.49
N THR A 466 2.76 -2.01 -15.03
CA THR A 466 3.15 -1.84 -13.60
C THR A 466 1.97 -1.51 -12.69
N ASP A 467 0.82 -1.18 -13.22
CA ASP A 467 -0.41 -0.94 -12.46
C ASP A 467 -1.51 -2.01 -12.68
N ALA A 468 -1.25 -3.06 -13.47
CA ALA A 468 -2.22 -4.12 -13.75
C ALA A 468 -2.90 -4.79 -12.52
N PRO A 469 -2.23 -5.03 -11.37
CA PRO A 469 -2.87 -5.50 -10.14
C PRO A 469 -3.85 -4.52 -9.54
N PHE A 470 -3.73 -3.23 -9.85
CA PHE A 470 -4.61 -2.17 -9.37
C PHE A 470 -5.75 -1.89 -10.36
N GLU A 471 -5.60 -2.27 -11.62
CA GLU A 471 -6.64 -2.16 -12.64
C GLU A 471 -7.80 -3.14 -12.34
N GLY A 472 -9.00 -2.59 -12.16
CA GLY A 472 -10.21 -3.40 -11.97
C GLY A 472 -10.35 -4.06 -10.59
N ILE A 473 -9.58 -3.65 -9.57
CA ILE A 473 -9.80 -4.07 -8.18
C ILE A 473 -11.24 -3.76 -7.79
N VAL A 474 -12.02 -4.82 -7.54
CA VAL A 474 -13.39 -4.71 -7.02
C VAL A 474 -13.36 -4.73 -5.49
N VAL A 475 -12.33 -5.30 -4.86
CA VAL A 475 -12.23 -5.48 -3.41
C VAL A 475 -10.82 -5.11 -2.92
N GLN A 476 -10.70 -4.18 -1.99
CA GLN A 476 -9.45 -3.72 -1.40
C GLN A 476 -9.58 -3.72 0.14
N PRO A 477 -8.99 -4.71 0.84
CA PRO A 477 -8.94 -4.70 2.30
C PRO A 477 -8.04 -3.56 2.80
N MET A 478 -8.58 -2.69 3.67
CA MET A 478 -7.86 -1.51 4.16
C MET A 478 -7.38 -1.70 5.61
N ASN A 479 -8.29 -2.16 6.47
CA ASN A 479 -8.01 -2.53 7.86
C ASN A 479 -8.69 -3.86 8.19
N PRO A 480 -7.93 -4.97 8.28
CA PRO A 480 -8.47 -6.27 8.69
C PRO A 480 -9.03 -6.25 10.11
N GLY A 481 -10.04 -7.07 10.37
CA GLY A 481 -10.66 -7.20 11.69
C GLY A 481 -12.06 -7.77 11.61
N VAL A 482 -12.69 -7.95 12.77
CA VAL A 482 -14.05 -8.48 12.90
C VAL A 482 -14.94 -7.45 13.59
N ALA A 483 -16.12 -7.23 13.03
CA ALA A 483 -17.13 -6.35 13.56
C ALA A 483 -18.49 -7.03 13.61
N TYR A 484 -19.28 -6.64 14.61
CA TYR A 484 -20.67 -7.01 14.77
C TYR A 484 -21.51 -5.73 14.81
N GLY A 485 -22.58 -5.68 14.02
CA GLY A 485 -23.40 -4.48 13.96
C GLY A 485 -24.51 -4.57 12.93
N ARG A 486 -25.34 -3.54 12.86
CA ARG A 486 -26.36 -3.40 11.80
C ARG A 486 -25.69 -2.88 10.53
N LEU A 487 -25.89 -3.56 9.40
CA LEU A 487 -25.41 -3.08 8.10
C LEU A 487 -26.34 -1.98 7.58
N ALA A 488 -25.80 -0.82 7.19
CA ALA A 488 -26.59 0.29 6.65
C ALA A 488 -25.87 0.93 5.46
N PHE A 489 -26.63 1.42 4.48
CA PHE A 489 -26.10 2.28 3.42
C PHE A 489 -26.34 3.75 3.78
N VAL A 490 -25.30 4.57 3.74
CA VAL A 490 -25.35 6.01 3.96
C VAL A 490 -24.49 6.69 2.89
N PRO A 491 -25.06 7.60 2.06
CA PRO A 491 -24.28 8.39 1.11
C PRO A 491 -23.13 9.13 1.81
N ALA A 492 -21.97 9.23 1.15
CA ALA A 492 -20.77 9.81 1.77
C ALA A 492 -20.96 11.28 2.20
N ASP A 493 -21.73 12.04 1.42
CA ASP A 493 -22.07 13.44 1.68
C ASP A 493 -23.10 13.63 2.80
N GLU A 494 -23.83 12.57 3.17
CA GLU A 494 -24.77 12.56 4.30
C GLU A 494 -24.15 11.97 5.58
N LEU A 495 -22.97 11.35 5.49
CA LEU A 495 -22.39 10.58 6.59
C LEU A 495 -22.02 11.44 7.81
N ASP A 496 -21.58 12.68 7.59
CA ASP A 496 -21.20 13.61 8.66
C ASP A 496 -22.39 14.01 9.56
N ASP A 497 -23.59 14.06 8.98
CA ASP A 497 -24.83 14.43 9.68
C ASP A 497 -25.67 13.20 10.10
N ALA A 498 -25.28 12.00 9.66
CA ALA A 498 -26.03 10.78 9.92
C ALA A 498 -25.89 10.37 11.40
N ALA A 499 -27.03 10.04 12.04
CA ALA A 499 -27.07 9.46 13.38
C ALA A 499 -26.63 7.97 13.36
N VAL A 500 -25.38 7.71 12.98
CA VAL A 500 -24.73 6.40 13.03
C VAL A 500 -23.83 6.30 14.26
N GLY A 501 -23.75 5.12 14.87
CA GLY A 501 -22.92 4.88 16.05
C GLY A 501 -22.10 3.60 15.95
N TYR A 502 -21.33 3.30 16.99
CA TYR A 502 -20.39 2.16 17.06
C TYR A 502 -21.01 0.76 16.92
N GLN A 503 -22.33 0.66 16.74
CA GLN A 503 -23.06 -0.58 16.48
C GLN A 503 -23.48 -0.74 15.01
N THR A 504 -23.07 0.20 14.14
CA THR A 504 -23.46 0.21 12.73
C THR A 504 -22.25 -0.01 11.83
N ILE A 505 -22.39 -0.92 10.86
CA ILE A 505 -21.44 -1.14 9.78
C ILE A 505 -21.97 -0.36 8.56
N VAL A 506 -21.20 0.60 8.06
CA VAL A 506 -21.65 1.54 7.03
C VAL A 506 -21.09 1.13 5.67
N ILE A 507 -21.99 1.03 4.68
CA ILE A 507 -21.67 1.08 3.26
C ILE A 507 -21.86 2.52 2.80
N THR A 508 -20.87 3.08 2.10
CA THR A 508 -20.95 4.42 1.54
C THR A 508 -20.45 4.43 0.10
N ASP A 509 -20.98 5.34 -0.69
CA ASP A 509 -20.74 5.39 -2.13
C ASP A 509 -19.46 6.14 -2.52
N ASP A 510 -18.78 6.82 -1.58
CA ASP A 510 -17.48 7.48 -1.76
C ASP A 510 -16.48 7.05 -0.67
N VAL A 511 -15.26 7.56 -0.74
CA VAL A 511 -14.39 7.75 0.42
C VAL A 511 -14.81 9.06 1.09
N PRO A 512 -15.50 9.03 2.25
CA PRO A 512 -15.93 10.25 2.91
C PRO A 512 -14.72 11.04 3.42
N LEU A 513 -14.88 12.35 3.59
CA LEU A 513 -13.80 13.22 4.09
C LEU A 513 -13.38 12.84 5.53
N ASP A 514 -14.34 12.35 6.29
CA ASP A 514 -14.21 11.91 7.68
C ASP A 514 -15.17 10.74 7.93
N ILE A 515 -15.04 10.06 9.07
CA ILE A 515 -15.98 9.01 9.49
C ILE A 515 -16.37 9.14 10.97
N PRO A 516 -17.67 9.10 11.30
CA PRO A 516 -18.11 8.98 12.68
C PRO A 516 -17.70 7.62 13.27
N LEU A 517 -17.91 7.46 14.56
CA LEU A 517 -17.66 6.20 15.25
C LEU A 517 -18.60 5.11 14.72
N LEU A 518 -18.04 4.07 14.11
CA LEU A 518 -18.77 3.00 13.44
C LEU A 518 -18.12 1.63 13.69
N ALA A 519 -18.91 0.56 13.63
CA ALA A 519 -18.45 -0.81 13.83
C ALA A 519 -17.59 -1.32 12.67
N GLY A 520 -17.85 -0.87 11.43
CA GLY A 520 -17.08 -1.24 10.25
C GLY A 520 -17.43 -0.37 9.05
N LEU A 521 -16.47 -0.13 8.15
CA LEU A 521 -16.62 0.74 6.98
C LEU A 521 -16.45 -0.04 5.68
N ILE A 522 -17.34 0.21 4.72
CA ILE A 522 -17.28 -0.29 3.35
C ILE A 522 -17.46 0.90 2.40
N THR A 523 -16.42 1.29 1.66
CA THR A 523 -16.51 2.35 0.64
C THR A 523 -16.65 1.73 -0.76
N GLU A 524 -17.48 2.31 -1.63
CA GLU A 524 -17.57 1.84 -3.02
C GLU A 524 -16.41 2.33 -3.91
N LEU A 525 -15.60 3.25 -3.39
CA LEU A 525 -14.42 3.78 -4.06
C LEU A 525 -13.11 3.34 -3.40
N PRO A 526 -12.03 3.13 -4.20
CA PRO A 526 -10.70 2.81 -3.70
C PRO A 526 -10.19 3.86 -2.72
N GLN A 527 -9.55 3.37 -1.66
CA GLN A 527 -8.90 4.21 -0.66
C GLN A 527 -7.38 4.09 -0.81
N THR A 528 -6.63 5.16 -0.51
CA THR A 528 -5.19 5.02 -0.33
C THR A 528 -4.89 4.54 1.09
N PRO A 529 -3.80 3.79 1.34
CA PRO A 529 -3.47 3.31 2.69
C PRO A 529 -3.30 4.42 3.73
N LEU A 530 -2.97 5.66 3.30
CA LEU A 530 -2.84 6.85 4.14
C LEU A 530 -4.06 7.78 4.05
N SER A 531 -5.19 7.31 3.52
CA SER A 531 -6.43 8.09 3.56
C SER A 531 -6.83 8.37 5.00
N HIS A 532 -7.43 9.54 5.24
CA HIS A 532 -7.82 9.94 6.59
C HIS A 532 -8.72 8.90 7.26
N VAL A 533 -9.71 8.39 6.51
CA VAL A 533 -10.66 7.38 6.99
C VAL A 533 -10.00 6.03 7.29
N ASN A 534 -8.92 5.66 6.57
CA ASN A 534 -8.22 4.42 6.87
C ASN A 534 -7.29 4.56 8.07
N ILE A 535 -6.64 5.70 8.23
CA ILE A 535 -5.84 6.01 9.43
C ILE A 535 -6.75 5.97 10.67
N LEU A 536 -7.92 6.60 10.61
CA LEU A 536 -8.93 6.54 11.68
C LEU A 536 -9.37 5.10 11.94
N SER A 537 -9.72 4.35 10.89
CA SER A 537 -10.13 2.96 11.03
C SER A 537 -9.06 2.10 11.71
N ARG A 538 -7.78 2.29 11.36
CA ARG A 538 -6.65 1.59 11.99
C ARG A 538 -6.47 1.95 13.45
N ASN A 539 -6.53 3.24 13.77
CA ASN A 539 -6.41 3.72 15.14
C ASN A 539 -7.53 3.17 16.04
N ARG A 540 -8.74 3.02 15.49
CA ARG A 540 -9.91 2.46 16.19
C ARG A 540 -9.97 0.93 16.19
N GLY A 541 -9.19 0.25 15.35
CA GLY A 541 -9.36 -1.18 15.09
C GLY A 541 -10.64 -1.52 14.30
N THR A 542 -11.28 -0.53 13.68
CA THR A 542 -12.51 -0.67 12.90
C THR A 542 -12.22 -1.37 11.57
N PRO A 543 -12.84 -2.52 11.27
CA PRO A 543 -12.67 -3.17 9.97
C PRO A 543 -13.06 -2.25 8.82
N ASN A 544 -12.17 -2.07 7.85
CA ASN A 544 -12.34 -1.15 6.72
C ASN A 544 -12.05 -1.86 5.39
N LEU A 545 -12.95 -1.71 4.44
CA LEU A 545 -12.93 -2.34 3.12
C LEU A 545 -13.31 -1.31 2.05
N SER A 546 -12.63 -1.32 0.92
CA SER A 546 -13.18 -0.75 -0.31
C SER A 546 -13.75 -1.89 -1.17
N LEU A 547 -15.02 -1.79 -1.56
CA LEU A 547 -15.72 -2.78 -2.39
C LEU A 547 -16.54 -2.05 -3.44
N ARG A 548 -16.12 -2.08 -4.70
CA ARG A 548 -16.85 -1.47 -5.82
C ARG A 548 -18.27 -2.06 -5.91
N ASP A 549 -19.26 -1.18 -6.02
CA ASP A 549 -20.69 -1.52 -6.10
C ASP A 549 -21.20 -2.33 -4.88
N ALA A 550 -20.61 -2.11 -3.71
CA ALA A 550 -20.91 -2.82 -2.46
C ALA A 550 -22.41 -2.91 -2.13
N ARG A 551 -23.20 -1.85 -2.38
CA ARG A 551 -24.62 -1.83 -2.05
C ARG A 551 -25.45 -2.81 -2.89
N ASN A 552 -24.97 -3.15 -4.09
CA ASN A 552 -25.60 -4.10 -5.01
C ASN A 552 -24.85 -5.45 -5.04
N ASP A 553 -23.79 -5.63 -4.24
CA ASP A 553 -23.08 -6.90 -4.15
C ASP A 553 -24.02 -7.97 -3.56
N SER A 554 -24.14 -9.09 -4.27
CA SER A 554 -25.03 -10.20 -3.90
C SER A 554 -24.83 -10.77 -2.48
N ARG A 555 -23.67 -10.51 -1.85
CA ARG A 555 -23.35 -10.90 -0.48
C ARG A 555 -23.82 -9.87 0.56
N LEU A 556 -23.94 -8.60 0.18
CA LEU A 556 -24.30 -7.48 1.08
C LEU A 556 -25.75 -7.02 0.91
N GLU A 557 -26.24 -6.87 -0.32
CA GLU A 557 -27.60 -6.37 -0.62
C GLU A 557 -28.68 -7.06 0.25
N PRO A 558 -28.69 -8.40 0.42
CA PRO A 558 -29.72 -9.06 1.23
C PRO A 558 -29.60 -8.83 2.75
N LEU A 559 -28.48 -8.28 3.21
CA LEU A 559 -28.17 -8.05 4.62
C LEU A 559 -28.29 -6.57 5.02
N ILE A 560 -28.56 -5.66 4.08
CA ILE A 560 -28.75 -4.24 4.40
C ILE A 560 -29.97 -4.10 5.33
N GLY A 561 -29.74 -3.47 6.48
CA GLY A 561 -30.71 -3.31 7.55
C GLY A 561 -30.69 -4.42 8.59
N GLU A 562 -29.94 -5.52 8.40
CA GLU A 562 -29.87 -6.65 9.33
C GLU A 562 -28.63 -6.59 10.26
N LEU A 563 -28.66 -7.35 11.35
CA LEU A 563 -27.47 -7.57 12.18
C LEU A 563 -26.52 -8.54 11.47
N VAL A 564 -25.25 -8.18 11.37
CA VAL A 564 -24.23 -8.97 10.65
C VAL A 564 -22.98 -9.17 11.48
N ARG A 565 -22.25 -10.25 11.16
CA ARG A 565 -20.82 -10.40 11.44
C ARG A 565 -20.09 -10.07 10.15
N PHE A 566 -19.30 -9.01 10.19
CA PHE A 566 -18.45 -8.56 9.10
C PHE A 566 -16.98 -8.81 9.47
N GLU A 567 -16.23 -9.47 8.60
CA GLU A 567 -14.82 -9.75 8.82
C GLU A 567 -14.02 -9.37 7.59
N VAL A 568 -13.10 -8.43 7.74
CA VAL A 568 -12.14 -8.06 6.71
C VAL A 568 -10.89 -8.92 6.92
N LEU A 569 -10.50 -9.64 5.89
CA LEU A 569 -9.32 -10.50 5.83
C LEU A 569 -8.20 -9.80 5.05
N PRO A 570 -6.93 -10.19 5.20
CA PRO A 570 -5.81 -9.61 4.45
C PRO A 570 -5.97 -9.64 2.91
N SER A 571 -6.80 -10.55 2.37
CA SER A 571 -7.03 -10.72 0.93
C SER A 571 -8.51 -10.81 0.56
N GLY A 572 -9.40 -10.24 1.37
CA GLY A 572 -10.85 -10.26 1.09
C GLY A 572 -11.72 -9.95 2.30
N PHE A 573 -12.95 -10.47 2.30
CA PHE A 573 -13.86 -10.33 3.44
C PHE A 573 -14.86 -11.48 3.51
N THR A 574 -15.45 -11.68 4.69
CA THR A 574 -16.64 -12.50 4.87
C THR A 574 -17.74 -11.68 5.56
N ILE A 575 -18.99 -11.95 5.21
CA ILE A 575 -20.15 -11.34 5.85
C ILE A 575 -21.28 -12.35 5.96
N ARG A 576 -22.00 -12.34 7.09
CA ARG A 576 -23.19 -13.16 7.33
C ARG A 576 -24.12 -12.49 8.33
N ALA A 577 -25.37 -12.91 8.36
CA ALA A 577 -26.28 -12.54 9.45
C ALA A 577 -25.71 -12.98 10.82
N ALA A 578 -25.94 -12.16 11.84
CA ALA A 578 -25.58 -12.41 13.23
C ALA A 578 -26.82 -12.39 14.13
N THR A 579 -26.79 -13.13 15.24
CA THR A 579 -27.86 -13.07 16.24
C THR A 579 -27.66 -11.88 17.19
N PRO A 580 -28.72 -11.37 17.84
CA PRO A 580 -28.57 -10.35 18.89
C PRO A 580 -27.60 -10.78 19.99
N GLU A 581 -27.59 -12.05 20.38
CA GLU A 581 -26.66 -12.57 21.39
C GLU A 581 -25.19 -12.54 20.92
N GLU A 582 -24.92 -12.78 19.62
CA GLU A 582 -23.57 -12.63 19.07
C GLU A 582 -23.12 -11.17 19.13
N VAL A 583 -24.03 -10.23 18.82
CA VAL A 583 -23.76 -8.78 18.88
C VAL A 583 -23.54 -8.32 20.33
N ASP A 584 -24.37 -8.78 21.28
CA ASP A 584 -24.23 -8.42 22.69
C ASP A 584 -22.93 -8.97 23.32
N GLN A 585 -22.47 -10.15 22.88
CA GLN A 585 -21.25 -10.78 23.41
C GLN A 585 -19.95 -10.26 22.78
N ASN A 586 -20.01 -9.78 21.54
CA ASN A 586 -18.83 -9.41 20.76
C ASN A 586 -18.84 -7.94 20.30
N GLY A 587 -19.86 -7.17 20.70
CA GLY A 587 -19.90 -5.72 20.53
C GLY A 587 -18.93 -5.01 21.50
N HIS A 588 -18.83 -3.68 21.37
CA HIS A 588 -17.95 -2.89 22.22
C HIS A 588 -18.28 -3.13 23.70
N PRO A 589 -17.35 -3.64 24.52
CA PRO A 589 -17.60 -3.84 25.94
C PRO A 589 -17.94 -2.49 26.61
N GLY A 590 -18.67 -2.50 27.72
CA GLY A 590 -18.74 -1.32 28.59
C GLY A 590 -17.44 -1.17 29.38
N PRO A 591 -17.10 0.03 29.89
CA PRO A 591 -15.85 0.23 30.63
C PRO A 591 -15.83 -0.64 31.89
N GLY A 592 -14.72 -1.34 32.10
CA GLY A 592 -14.31 -1.82 33.40
C GLY A 592 -13.78 -0.68 34.29
N PRO A 593 -13.58 -0.93 35.60
CA PRO A 593 -13.13 0.10 36.55
C PRO A 593 -11.74 0.68 36.26
N ASP A 594 -10.89 -0.05 35.53
CA ASP A 594 -9.51 0.33 35.20
C ASP A 594 -9.39 0.90 33.76
N ASP A 595 -10.51 1.04 33.03
CA ASP A 595 -10.52 1.42 31.61
C ASP A 595 -10.74 2.93 31.38
N VAL A 596 -11.02 3.71 32.44
CA VAL A 596 -11.21 5.17 32.31
C VAL A 596 -9.87 5.85 32.07
N LEU A 597 -9.78 6.59 30.96
CA LEU A 597 -8.58 7.36 30.62
C LEU A 597 -8.69 8.76 31.23
N GLU A 598 -7.75 9.11 32.11
CA GLU A 598 -7.70 10.42 32.78
C GLU A 598 -6.65 11.33 32.10
N PRO A 599 -7.05 12.27 31.22
CA PRO A 599 -6.13 13.24 30.62
C PRO A 599 -5.36 14.01 31.69
N ARG A 600 -4.06 14.19 31.47
CA ARG A 600 -3.26 15.09 32.32
C ARG A 600 -3.58 16.53 31.95
N ILE A 601 -3.75 17.39 32.95
CA ILE A 601 -4.03 18.79 32.75
C ILE A 601 -3.21 19.67 33.70
N ASP A 602 -2.66 20.76 33.18
CA ASP A 602 -1.97 21.80 33.95
C ASP A 602 -2.60 23.16 33.63
N LEU A 603 -3.34 23.69 34.60
CA LEU A 603 -4.03 24.98 34.53
C LEU A 603 -3.21 26.13 35.14
N GLU A 604 -2.01 25.88 35.66
CA GLU A 604 -1.20 26.93 36.31
C GLU A 604 -0.45 27.79 35.29
N ARG A 605 -0.21 27.27 34.08
CA ARG A 605 0.58 27.95 33.05
C ARG A 605 -0.22 28.99 32.27
N HIS A 606 0.23 30.24 32.30
CA HIS A 606 -0.37 31.39 31.64
C HIS A 606 0.62 32.14 30.76
N GLY A 607 0.12 33.07 29.96
CA GLY A 607 0.88 33.86 28.99
C GLY A 607 1.01 33.16 27.64
N ILE A 608 1.32 33.95 26.62
CA ILE A 608 1.57 33.44 25.28
C ILE A 608 2.96 32.78 25.26
N LEU A 609 3.00 31.48 24.99
CA LEU A 609 4.24 30.69 24.97
C LEU A 609 4.81 30.64 23.56
N GLN A 610 6.13 30.47 23.45
CA GLN A 610 6.78 30.18 22.17
C GLN A 610 6.86 28.67 21.97
N VAL A 611 6.67 28.22 20.73
CA VAL A 611 6.81 26.80 20.38
C VAL A 611 8.23 26.29 20.68
N SER A 612 9.26 27.12 20.51
CA SER A 612 10.64 26.76 20.86
C SER A 612 10.90 26.53 22.35
N ASP A 613 9.98 26.95 23.23
CA ASP A 613 10.12 26.87 24.68
C ASP A 613 9.25 25.75 25.30
N VAL A 614 8.66 24.88 24.46
CA VAL A 614 7.83 23.75 24.89
C VAL A 614 8.32 22.43 24.31
N SER A 615 7.96 21.34 24.97
CA SER A 615 8.39 19.97 24.68
C SER A 615 7.24 18.99 24.95
N LEU A 616 7.47 17.68 24.75
CA LEU A 616 6.50 16.65 25.13
C LEU A 616 6.13 16.65 26.63
N GLU A 617 6.99 17.18 27.51
CA GLU A 617 6.70 17.29 28.94
C GLU A 617 5.59 18.31 29.24
N ASP A 618 5.43 19.31 28.37
CA ASP A 618 4.50 20.42 28.56
C ASP A 618 3.09 20.12 28.06
N LEU A 619 2.87 18.94 27.47
CA LEU A 619 1.59 18.50 26.90
C LEU A 619 0.36 18.76 27.80
N PRO A 620 0.40 18.55 29.13
CA PRO A 620 -0.75 18.87 29.98
C PRO A 620 -1.18 20.35 29.95
N SER A 621 -0.28 21.26 29.57
CA SER A 621 -0.51 22.72 29.54
C SER A 621 -0.72 23.27 28.11
N VAL A 622 -0.16 22.62 27.09
CA VAL A 622 -0.18 23.11 25.69
C VAL A 622 -0.82 22.17 24.69
N GLY A 623 -1.24 20.98 25.13
CA GLY A 623 -1.77 19.92 24.28
C GLY A 623 -0.74 19.30 23.34
N ALA A 624 -1.13 18.22 22.66
CA ALA A 624 -0.18 17.37 21.95
C ALA A 624 0.43 18.01 20.70
N LYS A 625 -0.34 18.71 19.87
CA LYS A 625 0.20 19.27 18.61
C LYS A 625 1.26 20.35 18.87
N ALA A 626 1.02 21.21 19.86
CA ALA A 626 2.01 22.20 20.27
C ALA A 626 3.24 21.54 20.91
N ALA A 627 3.04 20.57 21.79
CA ALA A 627 4.13 19.84 22.45
C ALA A 627 5.00 19.07 21.45
N GLN A 628 4.39 18.36 20.49
CA GLN A 628 5.09 17.65 19.41
C GLN A 628 5.83 18.61 18.48
N LEU A 629 5.23 19.76 18.15
CA LEU A 629 5.90 20.75 17.32
C LEU A 629 7.07 21.44 18.06
N GLY A 630 6.95 21.68 19.37
CA GLY A 630 8.06 22.15 20.19
C GLY A 630 9.17 21.11 20.29
N GLU A 631 8.81 19.82 20.43
CA GLU A 631 9.78 18.72 20.42
C GLU A 631 10.53 18.62 19.10
N LEU A 632 9.85 18.83 17.97
CA LEU A 632 10.49 18.91 16.65
C LEU A 632 11.54 20.03 16.58
N ALA A 633 11.32 21.16 17.27
CA ALA A 633 12.30 22.25 17.33
C ALA A 633 13.56 21.89 18.15
N ASN A 634 13.49 20.85 19.00
CA ASN A 634 14.61 20.35 19.81
C ASN A 634 15.45 19.29 19.08
N ILE A 635 15.07 18.88 17.87
CA ILE A 635 15.80 17.87 17.10
C ILE A 635 17.20 18.38 16.72
N ASP A 636 18.20 17.54 16.97
CA ASP A 636 19.52 17.71 16.38
C ASP A 636 19.51 17.26 14.90
N TRP A 637 19.38 18.26 14.02
CA TRP A 637 19.38 18.08 12.58
C TRP A 637 20.79 17.85 11.99
N THR A 638 21.80 17.46 12.76
CA THR A 638 23.11 17.10 12.19
C THR A 638 23.09 15.77 11.41
N GLY A 639 22.02 14.98 11.58
CA GLY A 639 21.75 13.74 10.85
C GLY A 639 22.69 12.59 11.23
N THR A 640 22.30 11.37 10.87
CA THR A 640 23.13 10.16 11.11
C THR A 640 23.36 9.37 9.83
N GLY A 641 24.46 8.62 9.76
CA GLY A 641 24.80 7.75 8.62
C GLY A 641 24.88 8.50 7.28
N ALA A 642 24.13 8.05 6.27
CA ALA A 642 24.09 8.66 4.94
C ALA A 642 23.52 10.09 4.91
N CYS A 643 22.93 10.56 6.00
CA CYS A 643 22.29 11.87 6.07
C CYS A 643 23.24 12.97 6.54
N VAL A 644 24.34 12.66 7.26
CA VAL A 644 25.23 13.65 7.90
C VAL A 644 25.59 14.84 7.00
N GLY A 645 25.43 16.06 7.53
CA GLY A 645 25.85 17.31 6.87
C GLY A 645 24.83 17.94 5.92
N ARG A 646 23.60 17.43 5.87
CA ARG A 646 22.47 18.09 5.19
C ARG A 646 21.64 18.85 6.22
N SER A 647 21.12 20.03 5.87
CA SER A 647 20.13 20.75 6.69
C SER A 647 18.76 20.23 6.29
N PHE A 648 18.03 19.57 7.19
CA PHE A 648 16.96 18.65 6.76
C PHE A 648 15.56 19.23 6.75
N ALA A 649 15.20 20.11 7.67
CA ALA A 649 13.87 20.72 7.62
C ALA A 649 13.81 21.99 8.45
N GLU A 650 13.05 22.98 7.98
CA GLU A 650 12.53 23.99 8.88
C GLU A 650 11.29 23.44 9.59
N THR A 651 11.23 23.63 10.89
CA THR A 651 10.02 23.44 11.69
C THR A 651 9.42 24.81 11.97
N PRO A 652 8.08 24.97 12.05
CA PRO A 652 7.43 26.23 12.49
C PRO A 652 7.71 26.57 13.97
N SER A 653 8.98 26.62 14.38
CA SER A 653 9.42 26.90 15.75
C SER A 653 9.18 28.34 16.17
N ASN A 654 8.94 29.24 15.20
CA ASN A 654 8.52 30.61 15.46
C ASN A 654 7.05 30.72 15.89
N GLY A 655 6.27 29.63 15.90
CA GLY A 655 4.89 29.63 16.36
C GLY A 655 4.74 30.03 17.83
N ILE A 656 3.51 30.35 18.22
CA ILE A 656 3.11 30.68 19.59
C ILE A 656 1.96 29.79 20.03
N VAL A 657 1.76 29.67 21.35
CA VAL A 657 0.72 28.82 21.93
C VAL A 657 -0.06 29.58 23.00
N VAL A 658 -1.38 29.49 22.95
CA VAL A 658 -2.30 29.87 24.03
C VAL A 658 -2.55 28.63 24.90
N PRO A 659 -2.09 28.60 26.16
CA PRO A 659 -2.24 27.45 27.06
C PRO A 659 -3.70 27.07 27.35
N VAL A 660 -3.91 25.83 27.81
CA VAL A 660 -5.22 25.28 28.20
C VAL A 660 -5.90 26.05 29.34
N ALA A 661 -5.15 26.79 30.15
CA ALA A 661 -5.69 27.59 31.25
C ALA A 661 -6.74 28.60 30.76
N TYR A 662 -6.47 29.30 29.66
CA TYR A 662 -7.39 30.27 29.07
C TYR A 662 -8.68 29.62 28.56
N TYR A 663 -8.60 28.40 28.02
CA TYR A 663 -9.78 27.62 27.67
C TYR A 663 -10.62 27.29 28.90
N ALA A 664 -9.99 26.77 29.97
CA ALA A 664 -10.71 26.36 31.17
C ALA A 664 -11.44 27.54 31.83
N GLU A 665 -10.78 28.71 31.89
CA GLU A 665 -11.40 29.95 32.39
C GLU A 665 -12.59 30.39 31.54
N HIS A 666 -12.47 30.37 30.21
CA HIS A 666 -13.55 30.72 29.28
C HIS A 666 -14.72 29.72 29.35
N PHE A 667 -14.42 28.41 29.45
CA PHE A 667 -15.40 27.34 29.53
C PHE A 667 -16.24 27.41 30.81
N GLU A 668 -15.62 27.76 31.94
CA GLU A 668 -16.32 28.05 33.20
C GLU A 668 -17.12 29.35 33.13
N ALA A 669 -16.51 30.45 32.66
CA ALA A 669 -17.12 31.77 32.66
C ALA A 669 -18.32 31.90 31.72
N SER A 670 -18.32 31.15 30.60
CA SER A 670 -19.44 31.05 29.67
C SER A 670 -20.65 30.28 30.21
N GLY A 671 -20.48 29.52 31.30
CA GLY A 671 -21.49 28.60 31.83
C GLY A 671 -21.61 27.28 31.06
N ALA A 672 -20.76 27.07 30.06
CA ALA A 672 -20.72 25.85 29.26
C ALA A 672 -20.38 24.61 30.11
N ALA A 673 -19.46 24.75 31.07
CA ALA A 673 -19.12 23.69 32.03
C ALA A 673 -20.35 23.21 32.84
N ALA A 674 -21.12 24.15 33.38
CA ALA A 674 -22.33 23.85 34.15
C ALA A 674 -23.41 23.19 33.27
N ARG A 675 -23.56 23.63 32.01
CA ARG A 675 -24.52 23.03 31.07
C ARG A 675 -24.15 21.61 30.70
N LEU A 676 -22.86 21.35 30.42
CA LEU A 676 -22.38 20.01 30.11
C LEU A 676 -22.59 19.05 31.29
N ALA A 677 -22.32 19.48 32.52
CA ALA A 677 -22.57 18.67 33.71
C ALA A 677 -24.06 18.27 33.85
N GLU A 678 -24.99 19.20 33.58
CA GLU A 678 -26.43 18.91 33.56
C GLU A 678 -26.81 17.90 32.48
N LEU A 679 -26.25 18.04 31.27
CA LEU A 679 -26.52 17.14 30.15
C LEU A 679 -26.02 15.72 30.43
N ARG A 680 -24.82 15.56 30.99
CA ARG A 680 -24.24 14.24 31.31
C ARG A 680 -25.04 13.47 32.37
N ASP A 681 -25.76 14.16 33.25
CA ASP A 681 -26.64 13.53 34.23
C ASP A 681 -27.95 12.98 33.59
N SER A 682 -28.35 13.47 32.42
CA SER A 682 -29.54 12.99 31.69
C SER A 682 -29.35 11.56 31.18
N ALA A 683 -30.40 10.74 31.29
CA ALA A 683 -30.41 9.40 30.70
C ALA A 683 -30.59 9.47 29.19
N GLU A 684 -31.43 10.40 28.73
CA GLU A 684 -31.74 10.65 27.33
C GLU A 684 -30.49 11.07 26.55
N PHE A 685 -29.70 12.02 27.06
CA PHE A 685 -28.43 12.44 26.46
C PHE A 685 -27.44 11.27 26.28
N ARG A 686 -27.38 10.37 27.27
CA ARG A 686 -26.51 9.19 27.21
C ARG A 686 -27.00 8.11 26.25
N SER A 687 -28.31 7.99 26.04
CA SER A 687 -28.89 6.93 25.21
C SER A 687 -29.23 7.34 23.77
N ASP A 688 -29.48 8.62 23.53
CA ASP A 688 -30.03 9.13 22.26
C ASP A 688 -29.03 10.09 21.58
N PRO A 689 -28.45 9.70 20.42
CA PRO A 689 -27.50 10.53 19.68
C PRO A 689 -28.07 11.87 19.23
N GLU A 690 -29.38 11.96 18.92
CA GLU A 690 -29.99 13.23 18.48
C GLU A 690 -30.04 14.23 19.65
N VAL A 691 -30.52 13.79 20.81
CA VAL A 691 -30.56 14.61 22.04
C VAL A 691 -29.15 15.03 22.45
N ARG A 692 -28.17 14.15 22.26
CA ARG A 692 -26.76 14.46 22.53
C ARG A 692 -26.23 15.55 21.61
N SER A 693 -26.52 15.44 20.32
CA SER A 693 -26.14 16.43 19.31
C SER A 693 -26.67 17.82 19.66
N GLU A 694 -27.97 17.92 19.94
CA GLU A 694 -28.64 19.16 20.33
C GLU A 694 -28.04 19.74 21.62
N GLY A 695 -27.83 18.91 22.65
CA GLY A 695 -27.24 19.36 23.91
C GLY A 695 -25.81 19.88 23.75
N LEU A 696 -24.99 19.22 22.93
CA LEU A 696 -23.63 19.67 22.64
C LEU A 696 -23.59 20.93 21.76
N GLU A 697 -24.58 21.16 20.90
CA GLU A 697 -24.77 22.43 20.22
C GLU A 697 -24.98 23.58 21.20
N GLU A 698 -25.82 23.40 22.22
CA GLU A 698 -26.01 24.43 23.26
C GLU A 698 -24.72 24.74 24.03
N VAL A 699 -23.89 23.74 24.33
CA VAL A 699 -22.57 23.94 24.96
C VAL A 699 -21.66 24.78 24.07
N ARG A 700 -21.64 24.50 22.76
CA ARG A 700 -20.86 25.25 21.77
C ARG A 700 -21.36 26.69 21.63
N ASP A 701 -22.66 26.91 21.61
CA ASP A 701 -23.26 28.24 21.54
C ASP A 701 -22.89 29.11 22.76
N LEU A 702 -22.83 28.52 23.95
CA LEU A 702 -22.38 29.22 25.16
C LEU A 702 -20.91 29.66 25.04
N ILE A 703 -20.02 28.78 24.55
CA ILE A 703 -18.62 29.11 24.30
C ILE A 703 -18.49 30.21 23.24
N GLY A 704 -19.23 30.07 22.14
CA GLY A 704 -19.18 30.95 20.98
C GLY A 704 -19.80 32.33 21.21
N SER A 705 -20.75 32.47 22.14
CA SER A 705 -21.39 33.75 22.43
C SER A 705 -20.75 34.53 23.57
N TYR A 706 -19.94 33.88 24.42
CA TYR A 706 -19.23 34.53 25.51
C TYR A 706 -18.01 35.30 24.99
N PRO A 707 -17.78 36.56 25.38
CA PRO A 707 -16.61 37.32 24.93
C PRO A 707 -15.32 36.73 25.50
N VAL A 708 -14.28 36.66 24.68
CA VAL A 708 -12.91 36.32 25.12
C VAL A 708 -12.37 37.46 25.98
N ASP A 709 -11.52 37.16 26.98
CA ASP A 709 -10.88 38.18 27.81
C ASP A 709 -10.09 39.19 26.97
N ASP A 710 -10.47 40.47 27.05
CA ASP A 710 -9.82 41.58 26.36
C ASP A 710 -8.30 41.60 26.61
N ALA A 711 -7.86 41.24 27.82
CA ALA A 711 -6.42 41.21 28.16
C ALA A 711 -5.66 40.12 27.40
N LEU A 712 -6.31 38.98 27.11
CA LEU A 712 -5.73 37.92 26.27
C LEU A 712 -5.68 38.37 24.81
N ILE A 713 -6.75 38.99 24.31
CA ILE A 713 -6.79 39.49 22.92
C ILE A 713 -5.70 40.55 22.70
N GLU A 714 -5.60 41.55 23.57
CA GLU A 714 -4.56 42.59 23.47
C GLU A 714 -3.15 41.98 23.50
N ALA A 715 -2.88 41.05 24.43
CA ALA A 715 -1.57 40.40 24.50
C ALA A 715 -1.25 39.56 23.26
N LEU A 716 -2.26 38.88 22.70
CA LEU A 716 -2.10 38.05 21.51
C LEU A 716 -1.92 38.89 20.24
N GLU A 717 -2.70 39.96 20.07
CA GLU A 717 -2.54 40.90 18.96
C GLU A 717 -1.16 41.57 18.97
N ASP A 718 -0.70 42.01 20.15
CA ASP A 718 0.64 42.59 20.31
C ASP A 718 1.75 41.59 19.93
N GLU A 719 1.65 40.34 20.40
CA GLU A 719 2.63 39.28 20.05
C GLU A 719 2.56 38.94 18.56
N ILE A 720 1.36 38.84 17.98
CA ILE A 720 1.18 38.57 16.54
C ILE A 720 1.77 39.69 15.70
N LEU A 721 1.45 40.96 15.98
CA LEU A 721 1.96 42.10 15.23
C LEU A 721 3.48 42.22 15.34
N SER A 722 4.02 41.99 16.54
CA SER A 722 5.46 42.01 16.80
C SER A 722 6.21 40.92 16.02
N ARG A 723 5.64 39.71 15.98
CA ARG A 723 6.30 38.52 15.46
C ARG A 723 6.04 38.25 13.97
N PHE A 724 4.80 38.44 13.54
CA PHE A 724 4.31 38.07 12.21
C PHE A 724 3.78 39.28 11.40
N GLY A 725 3.66 40.46 12.01
CA GLY A 725 3.05 41.62 11.37
C GLY A 725 1.55 41.40 11.09
N GLY A 726 1.05 41.89 9.97
CA GLY A 726 -0.35 41.71 9.53
C GLY A 726 -0.60 40.41 8.75
N ALA A 727 0.23 39.38 8.94
CA ALA A 727 0.09 38.13 8.22
C ALA A 727 -1.17 37.36 8.66
N ARG A 728 -1.76 36.61 7.72
CA ARG A 728 -2.81 35.63 8.03
C ARG A 728 -2.17 34.41 8.72
N LEU A 729 -2.69 34.04 9.89
CA LEU A 729 -2.17 32.95 10.71
C LEU A 729 -3.14 31.77 10.77
N ARG A 730 -2.61 30.58 11.06
CA ARG A 730 -3.40 29.37 11.33
C ARG A 730 -3.53 29.17 12.83
N PHE A 731 -4.76 28.96 13.29
CA PHE A 731 -5.12 28.65 14.67
C PHE A 731 -5.51 27.17 14.73
N ARG A 732 -4.64 26.34 15.33
CA ARG A 732 -4.79 24.88 15.39
C ARG A 732 -5.15 24.42 16.79
N SER A 733 -6.14 23.52 16.85
CA SER A 733 -6.52 22.79 18.05
C SER A 733 -5.37 21.90 18.55
N SER A 734 -5.00 22.06 19.82
CA SER A 734 -4.00 21.24 20.52
C SER A 734 -4.60 20.75 21.84
N SER A 735 -5.20 19.55 21.82
CA SER A 735 -5.88 18.95 22.97
C SER A 735 -4.90 18.23 23.91
N ASN A 736 -5.23 18.14 25.20
CA ASN A 736 -4.51 17.33 26.18
C ASN A 736 -4.91 15.84 26.19
N THR A 737 -5.81 15.42 25.29
CA THR A 737 -6.30 14.03 25.22
C THR A 737 -5.46 13.13 24.32
N GLU A 738 -4.63 13.71 23.46
CA GLU A 738 -3.90 12.97 22.42
C GLU A 738 -2.62 12.25 22.95
N ASP A 739 -2.33 12.30 24.26
CA ASP A 739 -1.28 11.49 24.91
C ASP A 739 -1.82 10.19 25.54
N LEU A 740 -3.13 10.01 25.52
CA LEU A 740 -3.77 8.89 26.17
C LEU A 740 -3.48 7.58 25.40
N PRO A 741 -2.99 6.52 26.08
CA PRO A 741 -2.71 5.24 25.44
C PRO A 741 -3.95 4.71 24.71
N GLY A 742 -3.81 4.41 23.42
CA GLY A 742 -4.90 3.85 22.60
C GLY A 742 -5.94 4.86 22.10
N PHE A 743 -5.81 6.16 22.41
CA PHE A 743 -6.71 7.20 21.92
C PHE A 743 -6.01 8.09 20.88
N SER A 744 -6.74 8.50 19.84
CA SER A 744 -6.24 9.41 18.79
C SER A 744 -7.23 10.54 18.54
N GLY A 745 -6.78 11.79 18.66
CA GLY A 745 -7.58 12.99 18.36
C GLY A 745 -7.59 13.43 16.89
N ALA A 746 -7.09 12.61 15.97
CA ALA A 746 -7.07 12.93 14.54
C ALA A 746 -8.49 13.22 14.01
N GLY A 747 -8.65 14.30 13.23
CA GLY A 747 -9.93 14.67 12.62
C GLY A 747 -10.99 15.26 13.56
N LEU A 748 -10.85 15.12 14.90
CA LEU A 748 -11.93 15.46 15.83
C LEU A 748 -12.23 16.96 15.91
N TYR A 749 -11.19 17.79 15.88
CA TYR A 749 -11.25 19.21 16.25
C TYR A 749 -11.05 20.14 15.06
N GLN A 750 -11.60 21.36 15.14
CA GLN A 750 -11.48 22.37 14.09
C GLN A 750 -10.13 23.09 14.16
N SER A 751 -9.68 23.59 13.01
CA SER A 751 -8.61 24.59 12.92
C SER A 751 -9.08 25.69 11.97
N THR A 752 -8.79 26.94 12.29
CA THR A 752 -9.27 28.12 11.55
C THR A 752 -8.11 29.08 11.24
N SER A 753 -8.41 30.22 10.65
CA SER A 753 -7.44 31.27 10.35
C SER A 753 -7.92 32.61 10.88
N ALA A 754 -6.96 33.45 11.26
CA ALA A 754 -7.25 34.80 11.75
C ALA A 754 -6.17 35.78 11.27
N ALA A 755 -6.51 37.07 11.21
CA ALA A 755 -5.58 38.14 10.89
C ALA A 755 -5.92 39.41 11.69
N VAL A 756 -4.91 40.09 12.21
CA VAL A 756 -5.12 41.30 13.01
C VAL A 756 -5.70 42.41 12.13
N GLY A 757 -6.84 42.96 12.55
CA GLY A 757 -7.54 44.04 11.85
C GLY A 757 -8.42 43.59 10.68
N ASP A 758 -8.56 42.29 10.43
CA ASP A 758 -9.49 41.73 9.46
C ASP A 758 -10.83 41.38 10.16
N PRO A 759 -11.93 42.09 9.85
CA PRO A 759 -13.22 41.87 10.51
C PRO A 759 -13.88 40.53 10.14
N ASP A 760 -13.49 39.91 9.02
CA ASP A 760 -14.02 38.60 8.59
C ASP A 760 -13.17 37.44 9.14
N LEU A 761 -11.99 37.74 9.72
CA LEU A 761 -11.01 36.79 10.26
C LEU A 761 -10.53 37.22 11.65
N ALA A 762 -11.47 37.56 12.54
CA ALA A 762 -11.17 38.09 13.87
C ALA A 762 -10.49 37.05 14.79
N ILE A 763 -9.56 37.51 15.64
CA ILE A 763 -8.77 36.65 16.53
C ILE A 763 -9.66 35.96 17.59
N ASP A 764 -10.64 36.67 18.11
CA ASP A 764 -11.55 36.19 19.15
C ASP A 764 -12.57 35.18 18.61
N ASP A 765 -13.06 35.36 17.39
CA ASP A 765 -13.85 34.32 16.67
C ASP A 765 -13.00 33.05 16.51
N ALA A 766 -11.74 33.19 16.09
CA ALA A 766 -10.86 32.05 15.88
C ALA A 766 -10.56 31.24 17.16
N LEU A 767 -10.37 31.91 18.31
CA LEU A 767 -10.22 31.23 19.60
C LEU A 767 -11.49 30.48 20.00
N ARG A 768 -12.66 31.12 19.86
CA ARG A 768 -13.96 30.53 20.19
C ARG A 768 -14.29 29.33 19.32
N ASP A 769 -14.03 29.40 18.01
CA ASP A 769 -14.20 28.28 17.08
C ASP A 769 -13.37 27.05 17.49
N VAL A 770 -12.09 27.28 17.81
CA VAL A 770 -11.18 26.19 18.22
C VAL A 770 -11.64 25.59 19.55
N TRP A 771 -11.99 26.40 20.54
CA TRP A 771 -12.45 25.94 21.85
C TRP A 771 -13.80 25.21 21.79
N ALA A 772 -14.76 25.74 21.02
CA ALA A 772 -16.06 25.11 20.84
C ALA A 772 -15.93 23.75 20.13
N SER A 773 -14.95 23.58 19.24
CA SER A 773 -14.72 22.32 18.53
C SER A 773 -14.38 21.13 19.42
N LEU A 774 -13.94 21.36 20.67
CA LEU A 774 -13.73 20.28 21.65
C LEU A 774 -15.03 19.50 21.93
N TRP A 775 -16.19 20.16 21.74
CA TRP A 775 -17.52 19.64 22.04
C TRP A 775 -18.36 19.33 20.79
N PHE A 776 -17.74 19.13 19.63
CA PHE A 776 -18.45 18.48 18.53
C PHE A 776 -18.95 17.09 18.94
N LEU A 777 -20.11 16.68 18.43
CA LEU A 777 -20.68 15.35 18.71
C LEU A 777 -19.66 14.24 18.46
N ARG A 778 -19.00 14.25 17.31
CA ARG A 778 -17.93 13.30 16.96
C ARG A 778 -16.80 13.27 18.00
N ALA A 779 -16.39 14.43 18.51
CA ALA A 779 -15.27 14.53 19.43
C ALA A 779 -15.66 14.03 20.82
N TYR A 780 -16.89 14.32 21.25
CA TYR A 780 -17.46 13.84 22.50
C TYR A 780 -17.64 12.31 22.46
N ASP A 781 -18.24 11.78 21.40
CA ASP A 781 -18.52 10.36 21.24
C ASP A 781 -17.25 9.51 21.12
N GLU A 782 -16.23 10.00 20.41
CA GLU A 782 -14.93 9.33 20.35
C GLU A 782 -14.32 9.19 21.75
N ARG A 783 -14.32 10.28 22.53
CA ARG A 783 -13.82 10.28 23.89
C ARG A 783 -14.63 9.36 24.80
N GLU A 784 -15.95 9.34 24.67
CA GLU A 784 -16.80 8.45 25.46
C GLU A 784 -16.58 6.97 25.09
N TYR A 785 -16.33 6.66 23.80
CA TYR A 785 -16.02 5.31 23.34
C TYR A 785 -14.73 4.74 23.94
N PHE A 786 -13.70 5.58 24.07
CA PHE A 786 -12.43 5.25 24.72
C PHE A 786 -12.44 5.54 26.23
N TYR A 787 -13.58 5.88 26.80
CA TYR A 787 -13.77 6.14 28.23
C TYR A 787 -12.87 7.25 28.78
N VAL A 788 -12.59 8.26 27.96
CA VAL A 788 -11.88 9.47 28.39
C VAL A 788 -12.75 10.26 29.35
N ASP A 789 -12.18 10.65 30.48
CA ASP A 789 -12.85 11.52 31.44
C ASP A 789 -13.06 12.92 30.83
N GLN A 790 -14.33 13.22 30.52
CA GLN A 790 -14.77 14.47 29.91
C GLN A 790 -14.56 15.68 30.84
N ASP A 791 -14.33 15.50 32.14
CA ASP A 791 -14.09 16.60 33.08
C ASP A 791 -12.65 17.11 33.04
N LEU A 792 -11.73 16.34 32.44
CA LEU A 792 -10.29 16.64 32.38
C LEU A 792 -9.82 17.08 30.99
N VAL A 793 -10.73 17.20 30.03
CA VAL A 793 -10.38 17.59 28.65
C VAL A 793 -10.24 19.09 28.52
N ALA A 794 -9.19 19.53 27.83
CA ALA A 794 -8.96 20.95 27.57
C ALA A 794 -8.24 21.20 26.25
N MET A 795 -8.38 22.41 25.73
CA MET A 795 -7.90 22.79 24.41
C MET A 795 -6.96 24.00 24.48
N ALA A 796 -5.70 23.79 24.12
CA ALA A 796 -4.78 24.87 23.81
C ALA A 796 -4.91 25.25 22.32
N VAL A 797 -4.38 26.43 21.97
CA VAL A 797 -4.39 26.93 20.59
C VAL A 797 -2.97 27.17 20.10
N LEU A 798 -2.53 26.37 19.14
CA LEU A 798 -1.25 26.53 18.44
C LEU A 798 -1.43 27.51 17.29
N ILE A 799 -0.63 28.57 17.25
CA ILE A 799 -0.71 29.64 16.26
C ILE A 799 0.62 29.72 15.50
N HIS A 800 0.57 29.60 14.18
CA HIS A 800 1.74 29.72 13.33
C HIS A 800 1.37 30.30 11.94
N PRO A 801 2.34 30.82 11.16
CA PRO A 801 2.07 31.28 9.80
C PRO A 801 1.45 30.18 8.93
N ALA A 802 0.52 30.57 8.06
CA ALA A 802 0.13 29.70 6.97
C ALA A 802 1.33 29.58 6.01
N TYR A 803 1.75 28.36 5.70
CA TYR A 803 2.69 28.13 4.61
C TYR A 803 1.95 28.41 3.31
N LEU A 804 2.52 29.31 2.50
CA LEU A 804 2.06 29.68 1.18
C LEU A 804 3.20 29.35 0.21
N SER A 805 2.89 28.97 -1.03
CA SER A 805 3.86 28.71 -2.11
C SER A 805 4.65 27.39 -1.95
N GLU A 806 3.98 26.28 -1.68
CA GLU A 806 4.62 24.95 -1.68
C GLU A 806 4.69 24.31 -3.07
N SER A 807 5.87 23.91 -3.54
CA SER A 807 5.99 23.18 -4.81
C SER A 807 5.42 21.76 -4.74
N ALA A 808 5.41 21.17 -3.54
CA ALA A 808 4.83 19.86 -3.27
C ALA A 808 4.50 19.71 -1.78
N ASN A 809 3.50 18.90 -1.48
CA ASN A 809 3.17 18.48 -0.11
C ASN A 809 3.04 16.97 -0.03
N GLY A 810 3.25 16.40 1.15
CA GLY A 810 3.28 14.94 1.30
C GLY A 810 3.13 14.45 2.72
N VAL A 811 2.90 13.15 2.81
CA VAL A 811 2.90 12.37 4.06
C VAL A 811 3.93 11.27 3.91
N GLY A 812 4.80 11.13 4.91
CA GLY A 812 5.86 10.13 4.92
C GLY A 812 5.83 9.29 6.19
N ILE A 813 5.99 7.98 6.05
CA ILE A 813 6.05 7.03 7.16
C ILE A 813 7.46 6.45 7.25
N SER A 814 8.07 6.48 8.44
CA SER A 814 9.43 5.99 8.69
C SER A 814 9.54 4.46 8.70
N ARG A 815 8.64 3.76 8.01
CA ARG A 815 8.55 2.29 7.90
C ARG A 815 7.60 1.92 6.75
N ASN A 816 7.70 0.69 6.27
CA ASN A 816 6.89 0.25 5.15
C ASN A 816 5.49 -0.14 5.63
N ILE A 817 4.47 0.59 5.20
CA ILE A 817 3.08 0.30 5.59
C ILE A 817 2.49 -0.91 4.85
N LEU A 818 3.13 -1.36 3.76
CA LEU A 818 2.72 -2.54 3.00
C LEU A 818 3.32 -3.83 3.56
N ASP A 819 4.40 -3.71 4.34
CA ASP A 819 5.08 -4.79 5.05
C ASP A 819 5.81 -4.20 6.28
N GLY A 820 5.10 -4.18 7.42
CA GLY A 820 5.59 -3.61 8.67
C GLY A 820 6.86 -4.28 9.22
N THR A 821 7.29 -5.42 8.70
CA THR A 821 8.58 -6.02 9.11
C THR A 821 9.79 -5.25 8.55
N ARG A 822 9.57 -4.34 7.59
CA ARG A 822 10.63 -3.66 6.83
C ARG A 822 10.90 -2.25 7.33
N GLY A 823 11.80 -2.14 8.31
CA GLY A 823 12.33 -0.87 8.81
C GLY A 823 13.22 -0.12 7.82
N ASP A 824 13.88 -0.82 6.87
CA ASP A 824 14.70 -0.22 5.81
C ASP A 824 13.93 0.47 4.67
N ILE A 825 12.61 0.34 4.64
CA ILE A 825 11.78 0.90 3.57
C ILE A 825 10.78 1.89 4.16
N TYR A 826 10.75 3.10 3.64
CA TYR A 826 9.81 4.16 4.05
C TYR A 826 8.76 4.32 2.96
N TYR A 827 7.51 4.53 3.35
CA TYR A 827 6.40 4.77 2.42
C TYR A 827 6.11 6.27 2.37
N MET A 828 5.85 6.81 1.17
CA MET A 828 5.53 8.23 0.97
C MET A 828 4.38 8.42 -0.01
N ASN A 829 3.48 9.35 0.32
CA ASN A 829 2.51 9.91 -0.61
C ASN A 829 2.80 11.39 -0.85
N VAL A 830 2.75 11.83 -2.10
CA VAL A 830 3.05 13.20 -2.49
C VAL A 830 2.02 13.74 -3.46
N GLN A 831 1.78 15.04 -3.35
CA GLN A 831 0.95 15.78 -4.28
C GLN A 831 1.59 17.10 -4.70
N LEU A 832 1.29 17.52 -5.94
CA LEU A 832 1.74 18.78 -6.51
C LEU A 832 1.03 19.96 -5.82
N GLY A 833 1.78 21.01 -5.49
CA GLY A 833 1.21 22.20 -4.87
C GLY A 833 0.55 21.90 -3.53
N GLU A 834 -0.60 22.54 -3.28
CA GLU A 834 -1.42 22.37 -2.07
C GLU A 834 -2.53 21.30 -2.21
N ALA A 835 -2.57 20.58 -3.34
CA ALA A 835 -3.62 19.58 -3.54
C ALA A 835 -3.53 18.48 -2.46
N SER A 836 -4.70 18.06 -1.97
CA SER A 836 -4.82 17.17 -0.82
C SER A 836 -4.16 15.81 -1.04
N VAL A 837 -3.32 15.40 -0.09
CA VAL A 837 -2.66 14.08 -0.08
C VAL A 837 -3.51 13.03 0.62
N ALA A 838 -4.07 13.36 1.78
CA ALA A 838 -4.83 12.41 2.60
C ALA A 838 -6.28 12.24 2.12
N ASN A 839 -6.86 13.29 1.54
CA ASN A 839 -8.25 13.33 1.07
C ASN A 839 -8.34 13.96 -0.33
N PRO A 840 -7.75 13.34 -1.37
CA PRO A 840 -7.86 13.86 -2.73
C PRO A 840 -9.31 13.84 -3.21
N ALA A 841 -9.70 14.81 -4.06
CA ALA A 841 -11.02 14.80 -4.68
C ALA A 841 -11.23 13.52 -5.51
N PRO A 842 -12.47 13.00 -5.64
CA PRO A 842 -12.72 11.81 -6.44
C PRO A 842 -12.16 11.96 -7.86
N GLY A 843 -11.40 10.97 -8.32
CA GLY A 843 -10.72 10.99 -9.62
C GLY A 843 -9.30 11.56 -9.60
N ILE A 844 -8.89 12.20 -8.49
CA ILE A 844 -7.51 12.61 -8.23
C ILE A 844 -6.79 11.48 -7.49
N THR A 845 -5.55 11.19 -7.89
CA THR A 845 -4.66 10.26 -7.19
C THR A 845 -3.40 11.01 -6.78
N THR A 846 -2.78 10.53 -5.71
CA THR A 846 -1.47 10.97 -5.25
C THR A 846 -0.38 10.14 -5.90
N GLU A 847 0.82 10.72 -5.99
CA GLU A 847 2.00 9.91 -6.21
C GLU A 847 2.29 9.09 -4.96
N GLN A 848 2.62 7.82 -5.15
CA GLN A 848 2.93 6.88 -4.07
C GLN A 848 4.23 6.18 -4.40
N PHE A 849 5.17 6.15 -3.46
CA PHE A 849 6.44 5.46 -3.67
C PHE A 849 7.04 4.94 -2.36
N LEU A 850 7.95 3.99 -2.51
CA LEU A 850 8.78 3.44 -1.45
C LEU A 850 10.20 4.01 -1.56
N TYR A 851 10.72 4.60 -0.48
CA TYR A 851 12.13 4.93 -0.34
C TYR A 851 12.86 3.78 0.36
N ARG A 852 13.95 3.28 -0.22
CA ARG A 852 14.57 2.01 0.20
C ARG A 852 16.04 2.18 0.53
N TRP A 853 16.39 2.09 1.81
CA TRP A 853 17.76 2.28 2.27
C TRP A 853 18.70 1.22 1.70
N GLY A 854 19.81 1.68 1.11
CA GLY A 854 20.86 0.78 0.60
C GLY A 854 20.46 -0.04 -0.63
N ARG A 855 19.35 0.29 -1.30
CA ARG A 855 18.88 -0.36 -2.53
C ARG A 855 18.96 0.60 -3.72
N ASP A 856 19.03 0.04 -4.92
CA ASP A 856 18.98 0.78 -6.19
C ASP A 856 17.85 0.21 -7.05
N PRO A 857 16.99 1.03 -7.71
CA PRO A 857 16.81 2.46 -7.46
C PRO A 857 16.39 2.71 -6.00
N ARG A 858 16.70 3.87 -5.44
CA ARG A 858 16.32 4.17 -4.04
C ARG A 858 14.83 4.42 -3.91
N VAL A 859 14.22 4.99 -4.94
CA VAL A 859 12.78 5.22 -5.05
C VAL A 859 12.17 4.12 -5.92
N ALA A 860 11.06 3.53 -5.46
CA ALA A 860 10.22 2.64 -6.26
C ALA A 860 8.79 3.17 -6.26
N HIS A 861 8.34 3.66 -7.42
CA HIS A 861 7.00 4.19 -7.60
C HIS A 861 5.96 3.06 -7.62
N LEU A 862 4.90 3.25 -6.85
CA LEU A 862 3.69 2.42 -6.84
C LEU A 862 2.60 3.02 -7.74
N GLY A 863 2.61 4.34 -7.91
CA GLY A 863 1.73 5.07 -8.81
C GLY A 863 2.09 6.56 -8.88
N TYR A 864 1.70 7.22 -9.97
CA TYR A 864 1.91 8.65 -10.19
C TYR A 864 0.66 9.48 -9.89
N SER A 865 0.85 10.78 -9.61
CA SER A 865 -0.25 11.72 -9.40
C SER A 865 -1.00 12.02 -10.70
N SER A 866 -2.30 12.36 -10.58
CA SER A 866 -3.10 12.94 -11.69
C SER A 866 -2.48 14.18 -12.29
N PHE A 867 -1.89 15.00 -11.42
CA PHE A 867 -1.34 16.27 -11.84
C PHE A 867 0.03 16.10 -12.49
N SER A 868 0.64 14.91 -12.40
CA SER A 868 1.91 14.57 -13.03
C SER A 868 1.95 13.08 -13.42
N PRO A 869 1.17 12.66 -14.44
CA PRO A 869 0.95 11.23 -14.74
C PRO A 869 2.13 10.53 -15.41
N SER A 870 3.18 11.27 -15.78
CA SER A 870 4.35 10.74 -16.51
C SER A 870 5.69 11.13 -15.87
N GLN A 871 5.66 11.84 -14.75
CA GLN A 871 6.86 12.33 -14.07
C GLN A 871 6.65 12.30 -12.56
N ALA A 872 7.70 11.94 -11.82
CA ALA A 872 7.71 12.05 -10.37
C ALA A 872 7.67 13.53 -9.95
N ILE A 873 6.85 13.84 -8.95
CA ILE A 873 6.76 15.16 -8.30
C ILE A 873 8.04 15.43 -7.50
N LEU A 874 8.56 14.41 -6.81
CA LEU A 874 9.85 14.47 -6.14
C LEU A 874 10.89 13.72 -6.96
N ASP A 875 12.02 14.37 -7.23
CA ASP A 875 13.20 13.66 -7.70
C ASP A 875 13.85 12.84 -6.56
N ASP A 876 14.78 11.95 -6.92
CA ASP A 876 15.50 11.09 -5.99
C ASP A 876 16.18 11.87 -4.85
N ALA A 877 16.65 13.09 -5.12
CA ALA A 877 17.34 13.92 -4.13
C ALA A 877 16.37 14.46 -3.09
N ARG A 878 15.21 14.96 -3.51
CA ARG A 878 14.12 15.41 -2.63
C ARG A 878 13.49 14.24 -1.87
N ALA A 879 13.31 13.09 -2.51
CA ALA A 879 12.86 11.88 -1.83
C ALA A 879 13.85 11.42 -0.74
N GLU A 880 15.17 11.45 -1.02
CA GLU A 880 16.21 11.19 -0.01
C GLU A 880 16.18 12.23 1.11
N HIS A 881 15.91 13.51 0.81
CA HIS A 881 15.81 14.59 1.79
C HIS A 881 14.70 14.30 2.81
N VAL A 882 13.51 13.94 2.33
CA VAL A 882 12.38 13.53 3.18
C VAL A 882 12.72 12.27 3.98
N ALA A 883 13.33 11.26 3.35
CA ALA A 883 13.73 10.04 4.05
C ALA A 883 14.74 10.30 5.18
N CYS A 884 15.67 11.23 4.97
CA CYS A 884 16.62 11.66 5.98
C CYS A 884 15.95 12.41 7.14
N ALA A 885 14.99 13.29 6.85
CA ALA A 885 14.20 13.98 7.87
C ALA A 885 13.41 12.96 8.70
N LEU A 886 12.71 12.03 8.05
CA LEU A 886 11.99 10.92 8.69
C LEU A 886 12.89 10.09 9.60
N ARG A 887 14.08 9.69 9.14
CA ARG A 887 15.01 8.91 9.96
C ARG A 887 15.47 9.68 11.20
N THR A 888 15.70 10.97 11.06
CA THR A 888 16.14 11.83 12.17
C THR A 888 15.02 11.97 13.21
N ILE A 889 13.79 12.25 12.76
CA ILE A 889 12.59 12.31 13.60
C ILE A 889 12.34 10.97 14.29
N HIS A 890 12.37 9.85 13.53
CA HIS A 890 12.21 8.51 14.08
C HIS A 890 13.19 8.24 15.22
N ASN A 891 14.49 8.50 15.01
CA ASN A 891 15.51 8.23 16.02
C ASN A 891 15.36 9.12 17.27
N HIS A 892 14.90 10.37 17.10
CA HIS A 892 14.64 11.28 18.22
C HIS A 892 13.44 10.85 19.05
N PHE A 893 12.32 10.52 18.40
CA PHE A 893 11.07 10.18 19.08
C PHE A 893 11.02 8.74 19.60
N ARG A 894 11.77 7.80 19.03
CA ARG A 894 11.78 6.40 19.48
C ARG A 894 12.03 6.24 20.99
N PRO A 895 13.08 6.83 21.61
CA PRO A 895 13.26 6.73 23.06
C PRO A 895 12.19 7.48 23.88
N LEU A 896 11.46 8.43 23.28
CA LEU A 896 10.46 9.25 23.96
C LEU A 896 9.06 8.61 23.95
N LEU A 897 8.69 7.94 22.85
CA LEU A 897 7.33 7.46 22.60
C LEU A 897 7.21 5.95 22.35
N GLY A 898 8.31 5.26 22.02
CA GLY A 898 8.26 3.87 21.53
C GLY A 898 9.48 3.05 21.92
N ALA A 899 10.00 3.24 23.13
CA ALA A 899 11.24 2.58 23.58
C ALA A 899 11.14 1.04 23.52
N ASP A 900 9.95 0.49 23.76
CA ASP A 900 9.67 -0.95 23.79
C ASP A 900 8.93 -1.46 22.53
N ASP A 901 8.61 -0.57 21.58
CA ASP A 901 7.90 -0.93 20.33
C ASP A 901 8.90 -1.28 19.22
N GLN A 902 8.89 -2.54 18.78
CA GLN A 902 9.76 -3.02 17.71
C GLN A 902 9.34 -2.49 16.34
N TRP A 903 8.06 -2.19 16.14
CA TRP A 903 7.54 -1.64 14.89
C TRP A 903 7.31 -0.13 14.96
N PHE A 904 7.92 0.54 15.95
CA PHE A 904 7.84 1.99 16.09
C PHE A 904 8.09 2.66 14.74
N ALA A 905 7.18 3.53 14.36
CA ALA A 905 7.27 4.32 13.15
C ALA A 905 6.73 5.72 13.41
N MET A 906 7.24 6.70 12.66
CA MET A 906 6.76 8.07 12.69
C MET A 906 6.07 8.38 11.37
N ASP A 907 4.90 9.02 11.48
CA ASP A 907 4.16 9.68 10.42
C ASP A 907 4.51 11.17 10.44
N ILE A 908 4.94 11.73 9.31
CA ILE A 908 5.18 13.17 9.17
C ILE A 908 4.36 13.75 8.03
N GLU A 909 3.83 14.96 8.25
CA GLU A 909 3.34 15.82 7.19
C GLU A 909 4.44 16.81 6.80
N PHE A 910 4.78 16.84 5.52
CA PHE A 910 5.87 17.68 5.01
C PHE A 910 5.46 18.48 3.78
N LYS A 911 6.23 19.53 3.51
CA LYS A 911 6.09 20.40 2.35
C LYS A 911 7.45 20.82 1.82
N PHE A 912 7.51 21.14 0.54
CA PHE A 912 8.65 21.81 -0.07
C PHE A 912 8.28 23.23 -0.45
N VAL A 913 8.98 24.20 0.08
CA VAL A 913 8.75 25.64 -0.14
C VAL A 913 9.99 26.31 -0.73
N GLY A 914 9.97 27.64 -0.85
CA GLY A 914 11.08 28.46 -1.34
C GLY A 914 11.03 28.66 -2.86
N ASP A 915 11.73 29.70 -3.34
CA ASP A 915 11.73 30.09 -4.76
C ASP A 915 12.33 29.01 -5.68
N ASP A 916 13.17 28.10 -5.14
CA ASP A 916 13.72 26.95 -5.85
C ASP A 916 12.97 25.63 -5.55
N GLY A 917 11.97 25.67 -4.67
CA GLY A 917 11.16 24.53 -4.26
C GLY A 917 11.92 23.43 -3.52
N GLN A 918 13.10 23.73 -2.94
CA GLN A 918 13.96 22.72 -2.31
C GLN A 918 13.91 22.71 -0.79
N ASP A 919 13.32 23.73 -0.16
CA ASP A 919 13.30 23.83 1.29
C ASP A 919 12.23 22.92 1.88
N LEU A 920 12.67 21.81 2.48
CA LEU A 920 11.80 20.88 3.20
C LEU A 920 11.32 21.50 4.51
N VAL A 921 10.02 21.44 4.76
CA VAL A 921 9.38 21.86 6.00
C VAL A 921 8.59 20.69 6.57
N VAL A 922 8.80 20.38 7.85
CA VAL A 922 7.99 19.39 8.58
C VAL A 922 6.96 20.12 9.41
N LYS A 923 5.68 19.89 9.10
CA LYS A 923 4.55 20.59 9.72
C LYS A 923 3.99 19.86 10.93
N GLN A 924 4.14 18.55 10.96
CA GLN A 924 3.59 17.68 11.98
C GLN A 924 4.40 16.38 11.99
N ALA A 925 4.58 15.80 13.18
CA ALA A 925 5.15 14.47 13.34
C ALA A 925 4.42 13.77 14.49
N ARG A 926 4.05 12.51 14.28
CA ARG A 926 3.35 11.68 15.28
C ARG A 926 3.73 10.21 15.12
N PRO A 927 3.57 9.36 16.16
CA PRO A 927 3.69 7.92 16.00
C PRO A 927 2.69 7.37 14.97
N TYR A 928 3.12 6.40 14.19
CA TYR A 928 2.29 5.65 13.25
C TYR A 928 1.90 4.30 13.87
N SER A 929 0.60 3.98 13.87
CA SER A 929 0.07 2.71 14.38
C SER A 929 -0.11 1.68 13.26
N PHE A 930 0.41 0.47 13.46
CA PHE A 930 0.16 -0.70 12.61
C PHE A 930 -1.11 -1.48 13.02
N GLY A 931 -1.91 -0.95 13.95
CA GLY A 931 -3.12 -1.59 14.44
C GLY A 931 -2.83 -2.89 15.23
N ASN A 932 -3.73 -3.87 15.13
CA ASN A 932 -3.63 -5.15 15.83
C ASN A 932 -2.71 -6.19 15.14
N ALA A 933 -1.81 -5.76 14.26
CA ALA A 933 -0.91 -6.67 13.57
C ALA A 933 0.02 -7.36 14.58
N GLU A 934 0.08 -8.70 14.53
CA GLU A 934 1.01 -9.45 15.39
C GLU A 934 2.45 -9.09 15.00
N VAL A 935 3.20 -8.54 15.97
CA VAL A 935 4.63 -8.30 15.83
C VAL A 935 5.35 -9.64 15.97
N PRO A 936 5.95 -10.20 14.90
CA PRO A 936 6.75 -11.40 15.04
C PRO A 936 7.96 -11.07 15.92
N ALA A 937 8.30 -11.97 16.85
CA ALA A 937 9.45 -11.82 17.76
C ALA A 937 10.78 -12.02 17.03
N ASP A 938 11.04 -11.19 16.03
CA ASP A 938 12.04 -11.42 15.02
C ASP A 938 12.94 -10.20 14.85
N CYS A 939 14.18 -10.35 15.30
CA CYS A 939 15.27 -9.38 15.12
C CYS A 939 15.81 -9.30 13.68
N ARG A 940 15.27 -10.08 12.71
CA ARG A 940 15.64 -10.04 11.28
C ARG A 940 15.16 -8.76 10.57
N GLU A 941 15.02 -7.64 11.29
CA GLU A 941 14.78 -6.33 10.69
C GLU A 941 15.86 -6.06 9.64
N PHE A 942 15.41 -5.68 8.44
CA PHE A 942 16.27 -5.38 7.29
C PHE A 942 16.70 -3.92 7.30
#